data_AF-A0A6S7G1Z1-F1
#
_entry.id   AF-A0A6S7G1Z1-F1
#
_cell.length_a   1.000
_cell.length_b   1.000
_cell.length_c   1.000
_cell.angle_alpha   90.00
_cell.angle_beta   90.00
_cell.angle_gamma   90.00
#
_symmetry.space_group_name_H-M   'P 1'
#
loop_
_entity.id
_entity.type
_entity.pdbx_description
1 polymer ?
#
loop_
_entity_poly.entity_id
_entity_poly.type
_entity_poly.pdbx_seq_one_letter_code
_entity_poly.pdbx_strand_id
1 'polypeptide(L)'
;MAQPKNSVWVAHNGGRFDSIFLMRELLVHRKLVPNVVMNGSKVMSLELEERNLKVIDSYLFLSMRLAKFPEALGIENVTKGYHPYLFTDLNYVGEMVGLEYFEPPPEGSEERKAFDKWYRQQQSKPYVFREAIYYYCRLDVDILRQGCIIFSRLIYRITGVLPFYDHTCNTVAGLALKIYRKNFLKEEQIGQVPACGYGVVNINQSAIALCWLKDIETMLDESDLRLCSKLSVGGERRIMGHYVDGYCEETKTIYQFHGCFYHGCERCYDGACYNSVLCTKFFTLLGSTQRLSRMFRQAGYTVVEKWECDYRNDVDMTPYRLKQLRLTSFFEFIQLEPRDALFGGRTSPATLYYDMKDTGLPAMYFDVCSLYPYVQKKFQYPTQHPVILKGRACQNIDVNQVFGLIKCKILPPTHLLFPVLPFRSEKLTFPLCRTCVQCQQSETCQHNDEQRALYGTWTSVEIQKALQLDYRILIVYEIYHYQKREKIFDQYVNTFIKLKQESSGVPKKCLDQNGVVVKEKLQKYIDDYLKHEGVVLDASKMSYNVGQRTVMKALLNSLWGKLAQNEDVTVVSFLESMDDLLELVNDRTVEVTSLDFISDDVARTTHRKTASLTPLPNRNVIIASFVTAYARLELLEYLLKLGENVLYYDTDSVIFIEDRANGKFLETGEYLGQMTDELIEKKTSAKWIEQFCSAGPKSYSYRTNIYTRYNDDGSESKQQDEIVHVKGFSLKGAVKKLLTFDSIRECVEDPNKEIEITYREFVRENTQSISKNKQNDHCMHNVTIPLQHPFVMTICGPTQSGKTHLLIDIIKNINELIVPTPDKLLYLYTAEQPIYGEITDYVAANHETSALKHCEFYDCVRLGIPTIEHIRPLLGERTLLVLDDLMVFAMSSKEGIENLNNLATRDSHHLNLSVFFVCQTLNFGNGKLRSMRMNSMYHLLFNNHTDTRDIELIARNKGIRLPTIRKILADVGKKQYGYVLFDGCPHSPANTRVRTGILPNECTIIYNTEKQFV
;
A
#
# COMPACT_ATOMS: atom_id res chain seq x y z
N MET A 1 10.78 1.94 42.85
CA MET A 1 9.93 3.07 42.42
C MET A 1 8.52 2.55 42.19
N ALA A 2 7.52 3.12 42.86
CA ALA A 2 6.12 2.79 42.60
C ALA A 2 5.81 3.06 41.13
N GLN A 3 5.27 2.07 40.41
CA GLN A 3 4.96 2.20 38.99
C GLN A 3 3.71 3.09 38.82
N PRO A 4 3.77 4.19 38.04
CA PRO A 4 2.63 5.10 37.91
C PRO A 4 1.48 4.43 37.15
N LYS A 5 0.29 4.42 37.77
CA LYS A 5 -1.00 4.12 37.11
C LYS A 5 -1.67 5.44 36.70
N ASN A 6 -2.48 5.45 35.64
CA ASN A 6 -3.17 6.64 35.11
C ASN A 6 -2.21 7.75 34.65
N SER A 7 -1.33 7.47 33.68
CA SER A 7 -0.38 8.48 33.20
C SER A 7 -0.15 8.46 31.70
N VAL A 8 0.12 9.64 31.14
CA VAL A 8 0.51 9.82 29.73
C VAL A 8 2.00 10.16 29.69
N TRP A 9 2.76 9.32 29.00
CA TRP A 9 4.20 9.50 28.77
C TRP A 9 4.41 10.04 27.37
N VAL A 10 5.27 11.04 27.25
CA VAL A 10 5.50 11.74 25.98
C VAL A 10 6.96 11.59 25.60
N ALA A 11 7.19 11.04 24.41
CA ALA A 11 8.49 11.05 23.75
C ALA A 11 8.47 12.06 22.58
N HIS A 12 9.65 12.47 22.11
CA HIS A 12 9.74 13.36 20.95
C HIS A 12 10.44 12.64 19.79
N ASN A 13 9.68 12.36 18.73
CA ASN A 13 10.06 11.45 17.64
C ASN A 13 10.28 10.01 18.13
N GLY A 14 9.62 9.64 19.23
CA GLY A 14 9.76 8.35 19.89
C GLY A 14 9.34 7.16 19.02
N GLY A 15 8.42 7.38 18.08
CA GLY A 15 7.97 6.30 17.19
C GLY A 15 9.06 5.73 16.29
N ARG A 16 10.16 6.46 16.07
CA ARG A 16 11.36 5.98 15.36
C ARG A 16 12.47 5.48 16.28
N PHE A 17 12.41 5.79 17.57
CA PHE A 17 13.48 5.58 18.53
C PHE A 17 12.94 4.97 19.83
N ASP A 18 12.60 5.81 20.82
CA ASP A 18 12.29 5.42 22.20
C ASP A 18 11.24 4.32 22.32
N SER A 19 10.15 4.44 21.56
CA SER A 19 9.02 3.51 21.64
C SER A 19 9.39 2.10 21.19
N ILE A 20 10.39 1.94 20.33
CA ILE A 20 10.88 0.62 19.89
C ILE A 20 11.62 -0.08 21.03
N PHE A 21 12.46 0.65 21.77
CA PHE A 21 13.14 0.12 22.95
C PHE A 21 12.15 -0.25 24.05
N LEU A 22 11.15 0.60 24.28
CA LEU A 22 10.08 0.32 25.23
C LEU A 22 9.26 -0.91 24.82
N MET A 23 8.91 -1.06 23.54
CA MET A 23 8.23 -2.27 23.04
C MET A 23 9.06 -3.53 23.31
N ARG A 24 10.37 -3.48 23.06
CA ARG A 24 11.25 -4.62 23.33
C ARG A 24 11.26 -4.98 24.82
N GLU A 25 11.39 -3.99 25.71
CA GLU A 25 11.34 -4.23 27.15
C GLU A 25 10.00 -4.85 27.58
N LEU A 26 8.88 -4.30 27.10
CA LEU A 26 7.54 -4.79 27.44
C LEU A 26 7.30 -6.21 26.94
N LEU A 27 7.56 -6.47 25.66
CA LEU A 27 7.25 -7.74 25.01
C LEU A 27 8.24 -8.86 25.39
N VAL A 28 9.54 -8.56 25.45
CA VAL A 28 10.59 -9.59 25.63
C VAL A 28 10.92 -9.81 27.11
N HIS A 29 11.07 -8.73 27.88
CA HIS A 29 11.57 -8.82 29.27
C HIS A 29 10.44 -8.84 30.30
N ARG A 30 9.33 -8.15 30.02
CA ARG A 30 8.20 -8.05 30.95
C ARG A 30 7.02 -8.95 30.60
N LYS A 31 6.97 -9.50 29.39
CA LYS A 31 5.83 -10.27 28.86
C LYS A 31 4.50 -9.54 29.07
N LEU A 32 4.49 -8.25 28.72
CA LEU A 32 3.30 -7.41 28.72
C LEU A 32 2.99 -7.02 27.28
N VAL A 33 1.85 -7.42 26.75
CA VAL A 33 1.38 -6.99 25.43
C VAL A 33 0.67 -5.63 25.51
N PRO A 34 1.20 -4.59 24.85
CA PRO A 34 0.51 -3.33 24.74
C PRO A 34 -0.35 -3.25 23.48
N ASN A 35 -1.40 -2.45 23.56
CA ASN A 35 -2.13 -1.98 22.39
C ASN A 35 -1.29 -0.93 21.65
N VAL A 36 -1.02 -1.17 20.36
CA VAL A 36 -0.15 -0.30 19.57
C VAL A 36 -0.86 0.26 18.36
N VAL A 37 -0.54 1.51 18.04
CA VAL A 37 -0.89 2.10 16.75
C VAL A 37 0.42 2.29 15.98
N MET A 38 0.57 1.57 14.87
CA MET A 38 1.79 1.62 14.06
C MET A 38 1.53 2.24 12.68
N ASN A 39 2.58 2.82 12.10
CA ASN A 39 2.60 3.24 10.70
C ASN A 39 3.89 2.72 10.05
N GLY A 40 3.78 1.60 9.34
CA GLY A 40 4.94 0.79 8.98
C GLY A 40 5.66 0.32 10.24
N SER A 41 6.98 0.53 10.30
CA SER A 41 7.80 0.20 11.47
C SER A 41 7.72 1.21 12.63
N LYS A 42 7.01 2.33 12.46
CA LYS A 42 6.97 3.41 13.46
C LYS A 42 5.84 3.20 14.45
N VAL A 43 6.16 3.25 15.75
CA VAL A 43 5.17 3.15 16.83
C VAL A 43 4.59 4.53 17.13
N MET A 44 3.38 4.81 16.65
CA MET A 44 2.74 6.13 16.78
C MET A 44 2.20 6.36 18.20
N SER A 45 1.68 5.31 18.82
CA SER A 45 1.27 5.29 20.22
C SER A 45 1.29 3.87 20.77
N LEU A 46 1.45 3.76 22.09
CA LEU A 46 1.43 2.52 22.84
C LEU A 46 0.55 2.69 24.06
N GLU A 47 -0.29 1.71 24.38
CA GLU A 47 -1.20 1.75 25.52
C GLU A 47 -1.15 0.42 26.29
N LEU A 48 -1.00 0.50 27.61
CA LEU A 48 -1.12 -0.63 28.53
C LEU A 48 -2.41 -0.42 29.32
N GLU A 49 -3.48 -1.08 28.89
CA GLU A 49 -4.84 -0.89 29.44
C GLU A 49 -4.92 -1.20 30.93
N GLU A 50 -4.31 -2.31 31.37
CA GLU A 50 -4.27 -2.73 32.78
C GLU A 50 -3.70 -1.66 33.73
N ARG A 51 -2.91 -0.73 33.17
CA ARG A 51 -2.20 0.31 33.92
C ARG A 51 -2.74 1.70 33.63
N ASN A 52 -3.65 1.82 32.66
CA ASN A 52 -4.07 3.09 32.08
C ASN A 52 -2.85 3.99 31.78
N LEU A 53 -1.85 3.39 31.12
CA LEU A 53 -0.62 4.05 30.72
C LEU A 53 -0.63 4.22 29.20
N LYS A 54 -0.50 5.46 28.75
CA LYS A 54 -0.42 5.78 27.32
C LYS A 54 0.92 6.44 27.00
N VAL A 55 1.60 5.98 25.97
CA VAL A 55 2.82 6.58 25.42
C VAL A 55 2.50 7.19 24.07
N ILE A 56 2.85 8.45 23.89
CA ILE A 56 2.58 9.22 22.67
C ILE A 56 3.83 9.92 22.15
N ASP A 57 3.84 10.15 20.84
CA ASP A 57 4.90 10.91 20.17
C ASP A 57 4.47 12.37 19.94
N SER A 58 5.09 13.29 20.67
CA SER A 58 4.85 14.73 20.53
C SER A 58 5.21 15.28 19.14
N TYR A 59 6.08 14.63 18.38
CA TYR A 59 6.47 15.06 17.03
C TYR A 59 5.30 14.96 16.03
N LEU A 60 4.32 14.09 16.32
CA LEU A 60 3.07 13.96 15.56
C LEU A 60 2.09 15.13 15.78
N PHE A 61 2.35 15.96 16.79
CA PHE A 61 1.62 17.19 17.08
C PHE A 61 2.44 18.44 16.71
N LEU A 62 3.73 18.40 17.02
CA LEU A 62 4.71 19.47 16.82
C LEU A 62 5.86 18.96 15.94
N SER A 63 5.65 18.97 14.62
CA SER A 63 6.61 18.44 13.64
C SER A 63 7.81 19.37 13.41
N MET A 64 8.59 19.60 14.47
CA MET A 64 9.81 20.40 14.47
C MET A 64 10.85 19.75 15.40
N ARG A 65 12.13 20.09 15.24
CA ARG A 65 13.18 19.60 16.14
C ARG A 65 12.98 20.15 17.55
N LEU A 66 13.30 19.34 18.57
CA LEU A 66 13.26 19.76 19.97
C LEU A 66 14.08 21.04 20.25
N ALA A 67 15.21 21.21 19.56
CA ALA A 67 16.03 22.43 19.66
C ALA A 67 15.27 23.73 19.32
N LYS A 68 14.21 23.64 18.51
CA LYS A 68 13.38 24.78 18.12
C LYS A 68 12.27 25.09 19.12
N PHE A 69 12.00 24.22 20.10
CA PHE A 69 10.92 24.42 21.06
C PHE A 69 11.07 25.71 21.85
N PRO A 70 12.27 26.10 22.34
CA PRO A 70 12.38 27.32 23.13
C PRO A 70 12.00 28.57 22.36
N GLU A 71 12.55 28.75 21.16
CA GLU A 71 12.20 29.86 20.28
C GLU A 71 10.73 29.79 19.85
N ALA A 72 10.26 28.61 19.44
CA ALA A 72 8.91 28.45 18.92
C ALA A 72 7.83 28.69 19.99
N LEU A 73 8.00 28.14 21.19
CA LEU A 73 6.97 28.17 22.23
C LEU A 73 7.20 29.26 23.29
N GLY A 74 8.24 30.09 23.11
CA GLY A 74 8.59 31.16 24.04
C GLY A 74 9.04 30.62 25.41
N ILE A 75 9.85 29.54 25.41
CA ILE A 75 10.45 29.03 26.65
C ILE A 75 11.69 29.87 26.95
N GLU A 76 11.66 30.59 28.06
CA GLU A 76 12.77 31.43 28.49
C GLU A 76 13.85 30.61 29.20
N ASN A 77 15.10 31.11 29.16
CA ASN A 77 16.24 30.61 29.94
C ASN A 77 16.67 29.15 29.66
N VAL A 78 16.28 28.57 28.52
CA VAL A 78 16.69 27.21 28.15
C VAL A 78 17.01 27.13 26.66
N THR A 79 18.21 26.65 26.34
CA THR A 79 18.65 26.35 24.96
C THR A 79 19.18 24.94 24.90
N LYS A 80 18.85 24.20 23.83
CA LYS A 80 19.39 22.85 23.65
C LYS A 80 20.91 22.93 23.42
N GLY A 81 21.68 22.15 24.19
CA GLY A 81 23.13 22.06 24.05
C GLY A 81 23.56 21.14 22.91
N TYR A 82 24.88 20.91 22.80
CA TYR A 82 25.48 20.00 21.82
C TYR A 82 26.05 18.75 22.51
N HIS A 83 26.08 17.61 21.81
CA HIS A 83 26.49 16.32 22.36
C HIS A 83 27.36 15.52 21.35
N PRO A 84 28.45 14.86 21.81
CA PRO A 84 29.27 14.01 20.95
C PRO A 84 28.62 12.63 20.75
N TYR A 85 27.78 12.52 19.72
CA TYR A 85 26.95 11.33 19.46
C TYR A 85 27.72 10.01 19.26
N LEU A 86 29.00 10.08 18.86
CA LEU A 86 29.83 8.90 18.61
C LEU A 86 30.75 8.52 19.79
N PHE A 87 30.69 9.25 20.90
CA PHE A 87 31.53 9.01 22.08
C PHE A 87 30.78 8.24 23.16
N THR A 88 31.36 7.15 23.69
CA THR A 88 30.62 6.18 24.54
C THR A 88 31.23 5.93 25.93
N ASP A 89 32.40 6.47 26.26
CA ASP A 89 33.04 6.19 27.56
C ASP A 89 32.47 7.06 28.69
N LEU A 90 31.47 6.52 29.40
CA LEU A 90 30.80 7.17 30.54
C LEU A 90 31.71 7.51 31.72
N ASN A 91 32.90 6.91 31.83
CA ASN A 91 33.83 7.21 32.92
C ASN A 91 34.90 8.23 32.52
N TYR A 92 34.84 8.75 31.29
CA TYR A 92 35.82 9.68 30.77
C TYR A 92 35.87 11.00 31.56
N VAL A 93 37.09 11.35 31.99
CA VAL A 93 37.47 12.63 32.57
C VAL A 93 38.76 13.06 31.89
N GLY A 94 38.74 14.15 31.13
CA GLY A 94 39.91 14.57 30.36
C GLY A 94 39.70 15.89 29.61
N GLU A 95 40.38 16.05 28.49
CA GLU A 95 40.18 17.18 27.59
C GLU A 95 38.87 17.04 26.79
N MET A 96 38.44 18.09 26.10
CA MET A 96 37.26 18.03 25.25
C MET A 96 37.47 17.03 24.10
N VAL A 97 36.52 16.14 23.88
CA VAL A 97 36.57 15.14 22.80
C VAL A 97 36.59 15.80 21.42
N GLY A 98 37.28 15.18 20.46
CA GLY A 98 37.47 15.72 19.11
C GLY A 98 36.18 15.97 18.32
N LEU A 99 36.27 16.84 17.31
CA LEU A 99 35.13 17.22 16.46
C LEU A 99 34.54 16.04 15.66
N GLU A 100 35.35 15.01 15.41
CA GLU A 100 34.95 13.77 14.77
C GLU A 100 33.86 12.99 15.52
N TYR A 101 33.70 13.24 16.82
CA TYR A 101 32.65 12.63 17.62
C TYR A 101 31.31 13.39 17.57
N PHE A 102 31.27 14.56 16.93
CA PHE A 102 30.09 15.40 16.77
C PHE A 102 29.50 15.33 15.36
N GLU A 103 28.24 15.72 15.24
CA GLU A 103 27.62 16.07 13.96
C GLU A 103 27.47 17.60 13.87
N PRO A 104 28.52 18.33 13.43
CA PRO A 104 28.48 19.79 13.43
C PRO A 104 27.45 20.31 12.41
N PRO A 105 26.81 21.46 12.69
CA PRO A 105 25.89 22.10 11.74
C PRO A 105 26.57 22.50 10.42
N PRO A 106 25.80 22.72 9.33
CA PRO A 106 26.34 23.13 8.04
C PRO A 106 27.19 24.40 8.14
N GLU A 107 28.31 24.43 7.42
CA GLU A 107 29.20 25.60 7.37
C GLU A 107 28.46 26.87 6.90
N GLY A 108 28.83 28.01 7.49
CA GLY A 108 28.21 29.31 7.20
C GLY A 108 26.85 29.56 7.87
N SER A 109 26.26 28.57 8.56
CA SER A 109 25.02 28.77 9.32
C SER A 109 25.24 29.47 10.68
N GLU A 110 24.24 30.21 11.16
CA GLU A 110 24.26 30.78 12.52
C GLU A 110 24.39 29.69 13.60
N GLU A 111 23.79 28.51 13.37
CA GLU A 111 23.91 27.36 14.26
C GLU A 111 25.36 26.85 14.32
N ARG A 112 26.10 26.87 13.20
CA ARG A 112 27.53 26.52 13.17
C ARG A 112 28.38 27.53 13.92
N LYS A 113 28.13 28.83 13.75
CA LYS A 113 28.81 29.89 14.53
C LYS A 113 28.61 29.67 16.04
N ALA A 114 27.38 29.34 16.46
CA ALA A 114 27.05 29.05 17.84
C ALA A 114 27.73 27.77 18.37
N PHE A 115 27.78 26.71 17.55
CA PHE A 115 28.49 25.46 17.86
C PHE A 115 29.98 25.69 18.05
N ASP A 116 30.65 26.36 17.10
CA ASP A 116 32.10 26.60 17.15
C ASP A 116 32.47 27.45 18.38
N LYS A 117 31.64 28.46 18.72
CA LYS A 117 31.81 29.25 19.93
C LYS A 117 31.68 28.40 21.19
N TRP A 118 30.64 27.57 21.29
CA TRP A 118 30.44 26.66 22.41
C TRP A 118 31.60 25.66 22.55
N TYR A 119 32.04 25.05 21.46
CA TYR A 119 33.09 24.03 21.46
C TYR A 119 34.41 24.59 21.98
N ARG A 120 34.82 25.79 21.52
CA ARG A 120 36.00 26.50 22.04
C ARG A 120 35.89 26.82 23.53
N GLN A 121 34.69 27.13 24.03
CA GLN A 121 34.46 27.38 25.46
C GLN A 121 34.55 26.10 26.31
N GLN A 122 34.26 24.92 25.75
CA GLN A 122 34.41 23.65 26.46
C GLN A 122 35.87 23.18 26.50
N GLN A 123 36.66 23.48 25.47
CA GLN A 123 38.09 23.13 25.42
C GLN A 123 38.91 23.72 26.56
N SER A 124 38.46 24.81 27.19
CA SER A 124 39.16 25.46 28.30
C SER A 124 38.87 24.84 29.69
N LYS A 125 38.12 23.74 29.75
CA LYS A 125 37.70 23.09 31.00
C LYS A 125 37.89 21.57 30.92
N PRO A 126 38.13 20.88 32.05
CA PRO A 126 38.06 19.43 32.11
C PRO A 126 36.67 18.95 31.68
N TYR A 127 36.61 18.03 30.72
CA TYR A 127 35.39 17.43 30.20
C TYR A 127 35.09 16.14 30.97
N VAL A 128 34.01 16.18 31.76
CA VAL A 128 33.47 15.02 32.48
C VAL A 128 32.26 14.49 31.73
N PHE A 129 32.44 13.42 30.94
CA PHE A 129 31.41 12.99 30.00
C PHE A 129 30.10 12.58 30.70
N ARG A 130 30.20 11.92 31.87
CA ARG A 130 29.04 11.50 32.68
C ARG A 130 28.13 12.67 33.08
N GLU A 131 28.73 13.79 33.46
CA GLU A 131 27.99 14.99 33.86
C GLU A 131 27.40 15.69 32.64
N ALA A 132 28.18 15.77 31.55
CA ALA A 132 27.74 16.36 30.30
C ALA A 132 26.54 15.63 29.69
N ILE A 133 26.58 14.29 29.62
CA ILE A 133 25.46 13.48 29.09
C ILE A 133 24.23 13.57 30.00
N TYR A 134 24.41 13.52 31.32
CA TYR A 134 23.31 13.69 32.27
C TYR A 134 22.61 15.05 32.10
N TYR A 135 23.40 16.12 32.05
CA TYR A 135 22.88 17.48 31.87
C TYR A 135 22.16 17.63 30.52
N TYR A 136 22.74 17.11 29.43
CA TYR A 136 22.13 17.11 28.12
C TYR A 136 20.77 16.39 28.10
N CYS A 137 20.71 15.16 28.62
CA CYS A 137 19.46 14.40 28.68
C CYS A 137 18.40 15.09 29.56
N ARG A 138 18.79 15.66 30.69
CA ARG A 138 17.89 16.40 31.58
C ARG A 138 17.32 17.64 30.88
N LEU A 139 18.14 18.39 30.14
CA LEU A 139 17.70 19.54 29.36
C LEU A 139 16.70 19.15 28.28
N ASP A 140 16.98 18.07 27.53
CA ASP A 140 16.06 17.57 26.50
C ASP A 140 14.67 17.24 27.07
N VAL A 141 14.62 16.52 28.19
CA VAL A 141 13.36 16.18 28.86
C VAL A 141 12.66 17.43 29.40
N ASP A 142 13.39 18.40 29.93
CA ASP A 142 12.79 19.62 30.46
C ASP A 142 12.23 20.52 29.35
N ILE A 143 12.95 20.70 28.24
CA ILE A 143 12.47 21.42 27.04
C ILE A 143 11.19 20.75 26.52
N LEU A 144 11.19 19.41 26.43
CA LEU A 144 10.02 18.66 25.98
C LEU A 144 8.83 18.87 26.92
N ARG A 145 9.05 18.74 28.24
CA ARG A 145 8.02 18.94 29.27
C ARG A 145 7.42 20.34 29.19
N GLN A 146 8.26 21.38 29.18
CA GLN A 146 7.80 22.77 29.11
C GLN A 146 7.03 23.03 27.82
N GLY A 147 7.56 22.59 26.67
CA GLY A 147 6.90 22.77 25.38
C GLY A 147 5.53 22.08 25.30
N CYS A 148 5.44 20.83 25.76
CA CYS A 148 4.18 20.09 25.80
C CYS A 148 3.13 20.74 26.72
N ILE A 149 3.53 21.30 27.86
CA ILE A 149 2.62 22.02 28.77
C ILE A 149 2.11 23.30 28.11
N ILE A 150 2.99 24.10 27.51
CA ILE A 150 2.61 25.35 26.82
C ILE A 150 1.64 25.04 25.68
N PHE A 151 1.97 24.05 24.85
CA PHE A 151 1.11 23.59 23.77
C PHE A 151 -0.26 23.13 24.26
N SER A 152 -0.31 22.29 25.30
CA SER A 152 -1.57 21.77 25.85
C SER A 152 -2.44 22.89 26.41
N ARG A 153 -1.85 23.84 27.14
CA ARG A 153 -2.57 25.01 27.68
C ARG A 153 -3.11 25.89 26.56
N LEU A 154 -2.32 26.12 25.52
CA LEU A 154 -2.72 26.90 24.36
C LEU A 154 -3.93 26.27 23.66
N ILE A 155 -3.84 24.99 23.28
CA ILE A 155 -4.95 24.29 22.62
C ILE A 155 -6.19 24.25 23.50
N TYR A 156 -6.03 23.94 24.79
CA TYR A 156 -7.16 23.88 25.72
C TYR A 156 -7.85 25.24 25.89
N ARG A 157 -7.10 26.33 26.01
CA ARG A 157 -7.67 27.69 26.10
C ARG A 157 -8.48 28.08 24.87
N ILE A 158 -8.01 27.69 23.68
CA ILE A 158 -8.68 28.04 22.41
C ILE A 158 -9.89 27.15 22.15
N THR A 159 -9.80 25.86 22.48
CA THR A 159 -10.72 24.84 21.95
C THR A 159 -11.44 24.02 23.02
N GLY A 160 -11.00 24.10 24.28
CA GLY A 160 -11.45 23.23 25.35
C GLY A 160 -11.07 21.75 25.17
N VAL A 161 -10.13 21.41 24.30
CA VAL A 161 -9.65 20.03 24.05
C VAL A 161 -8.25 19.85 24.63
N LEU A 162 -8.00 18.72 25.30
CA LEU A 162 -6.68 18.35 25.81
C LEU A 162 -5.97 17.42 24.82
N PRO A 163 -4.90 17.85 24.13
CA PRO A 163 -4.37 17.16 22.96
C PRO A 163 -3.68 15.81 23.24
N PHE A 164 -3.15 15.62 24.46
CA PHE A 164 -2.39 14.41 24.84
C PHE A 164 -3.19 13.38 25.65
N TYR A 165 -4.24 13.82 26.34
CA TYR A 165 -5.02 12.98 27.25
C TYR A 165 -6.15 12.23 26.54
N ASP A 166 -6.68 12.77 25.44
CA ASP A 166 -7.75 12.12 24.70
C ASP A 166 -7.22 10.91 23.89
N HIS A 167 -7.70 9.71 24.20
CA HIS A 167 -7.34 8.46 23.53
C HIS A 167 -7.67 8.46 22.03
N THR A 168 -8.60 9.32 21.59
CA THR A 168 -8.97 9.45 20.17
C THR A 168 -8.00 10.31 19.36
N CYS A 169 -7.03 10.97 20.01
CA CYS A 169 -6.10 11.93 19.39
C CYS A 169 -4.64 11.52 19.60
N ASN A 170 -4.00 10.94 18.57
CA ASN A 170 -2.57 10.60 18.58
C ASN A 170 -1.72 11.46 17.62
N THR A 171 -2.36 12.40 16.90
CA THR A 171 -1.73 13.24 15.87
C THR A 171 -2.43 14.60 15.81
N VAL A 172 -1.77 15.61 15.24
CA VAL A 172 -2.39 16.92 14.96
C VAL A 172 -3.65 16.81 14.09
N ALA A 173 -3.69 15.85 13.15
CA ALA A 173 -4.85 15.61 12.31
C ALA A 173 -6.04 15.02 13.10
N GLY A 174 -5.77 14.11 14.04
CA GLY A 174 -6.79 13.61 14.97
C GLY A 174 -7.31 14.71 15.89
N LEU A 175 -6.42 15.54 16.41
CA LEU A 175 -6.77 16.70 17.22
C LEU A 175 -7.64 17.71 16.43
N ALA A 176 -7.26 18.02 15.19
CA ALA A 176 -8.02 18.90 14.30
C ALA A 176 -9.45 18.40 14.10
N LEU A 177 -9.62 17.09 13.81
CA LEU A 177 -10.94 16.48 13.67
C LEU A 177 -11.75 16.52 14.98
N LYS A 178 -11.12 16.27 16.14
CA LYS A 178 -11.79 16.33 17.44
C LYS A 178 -12.30 17.74 17.73
N ILE A 179 -11.46 18.74 17.51
CA ILE A 179 -11.83 20.15 17.65
C ILE A 179 -12.97 20.50 16.70
N TYR A 180 -12.87 20.08 15.44
CA TYR A 180 -13.91 20.31 14.43
C TYR A 180 -15.26 19.72 14.87
N ARG A 181 -15.27 18.45 15.27
CA ARG A 181 -16.48 17.77 15.75
C ARG A 181 -17.07 18.40 17.01
N LYS A 182 -16.23 18.84 17.95
CA LYS A 182 -16.67 19.39 19.23
C LYS A 182 -17.24 20.80 19.09
N ASN A 183 -16.58 21.65 18.30
CA ASN A 183 -16.81 23.09 18.35
C ASN A 183 -17.48 23.66 17.09
N PHE A 184 -17.46 22.94 15.96
CA PHE A 184 -17.83 23.50 14.65
C PHE A 184 -18.87 22.68 13.88
N LEU A 185 -18.98 21.38 14.16
CA LEU A 185 -19.93 20.50 13.50
C LEU A 185 -21.24 20.41 14.29
N LYS A 186 -22.38 20.65 13.64
CA LYS A 186 -23.70 20.45 14.26
C LYS A 186 -24.10 18.98 14.24
N GLU A 187 -24.93 18.60 15.20
CA GLU A 187 -25.52 17.25 15.26
C GLU A 187 -26.30 16.94 13.96
N GLU A 188 -26.15 15.71 13.45
CA GLU A 188 -26.78 15.21 12.21
C GLU A 188 -26.53 16.03 10.92
N GLN A 189 -25.59 16.98 10.93
CA GLN A 189 -25.32 17.84 9.76
C GLN A 189 -24.69 17.06 8.59
N ILE A 190 -23.80 16.11 8.87
CA ILE A 190 -23.10 15.29 7.88
C ILE A 190 -23.56 13.84 7.99
N GLY A 191 -24.11 13.29 6.90
CA GLY A 191 -24.47 11.88 6.83
C GLY A 191 -23.24 10.98 6.90
N GLN A 192 -23.30 9.93 7.74
CA GLN A 192 -22.25 8.93 7.82
C GLN A 192 -22.28 8.04 6.56
N VAL A 193 -21.14 7.97 5.85
CA VAL A 193 -21.02 7.13 4.65
C VAL A 193 -21.01 5.66 5.09
N PRO A 194 -21.92 4.80 4.58
CA PRO A 194 -21.90 3.38 4.91
C PRO A 194 -20.63 2.71 4.35
N ALA A 195 -20.20 1.62 4.97
CA ALA A 195 -18.89 1.01 4.67
C ALA A 195 -18.79 0.32 3.29
N CYS A 196 -19.89 0.17 2.57
CA CYS A 196 -19.94 -0.29 1.19
C CYS A 196 -20.49 0.78 0.23
N GLY A 197 -20.41 2.06 0.62
CA GLY A 197 -21.13 3.14 -0.03
C GLY A 197 -22.64 3.09 0.23
N TYR A 198 -23.42 3.89 -0.49
CA TYR A 198 -24.89 3.91 -0.37
C TYR A 198 -25.58 2.84 -1.26
N GLY A 199 -24.78 1.96 -1.85
CA GLY A 199 -25.25 0.83 -2.63
C GLY A 199 -25.78 -0.31 -1.75
N VAL A 200 -26.88 -0.95 -2.17
CA VAL A 200 -27.57 -1.98 -1.39
C VAL A 200 -26.63 -3.12 -1.01
N VAL A 201 -26.54 -3.36 0.30
CA VAL A 201 -25.77 -4.37 1.02
C VAL A 201 -26.14 -5.79 0.55
N ASN A 202 -25.34 -6.39 -0.33
CA ASN A 202 -25.02 -7.83 -0.44
C ASN A 202 -24.53 -8.17 -1.87
N ILE A 203 -23.21 -8.18 -2.07
CA ILE A 203 -22.59 -8.76 -3.27
C ILE A 203 -22.45 -10.26 -3.04
N ASN A 204 -23.56 -11.01 -3.12
CA ASN A 204 -23.52 -12.47 -3.22
C ASN A 204 -23.61 -12.96 -4.68
N GLN A 205 -23.55 -12.06 -5.66
CA GLN A 205 -23.72 -12.40 -7.07
C GLN A 205 -22.39 -12.25 -7.81
N SER A 206 -22.01 -13.28 -8.57
CA SER A 206 -20.73 -13.31 -9.29
C SER A 206 -20.78 -12.40 -10.52
N ALA A 207 -19.64 -11.81 -10.90
CA ALA A 207 -19.60 -10.93 -12.07
C ALA A 207 -19.95 -11.65 -13.39
N ILE A 208 -19.68 -12.96 -13.47
CA ILE A 208 -20.06 -13.76 -14.63
C ILE A 208 -21.58 -13.95 -14.71
N ALA A 209 -22.28 -14.02 -13.57
CA ALA A 209 -23.75 -14.03 -13.54
C ALA A 209 -24.33 -12.70 -14.02
N LEU A 210 -23.73 -11.57 -13.64
CA LEU A 210 -24.16 -10.24 -14.09
C LEU A 210 -24.01 -10.06 -15.61
N CYS A 211 -22.92 -10.56 -16.20
CA CYS A 211 -22.74 -10.56 -17.66
C CYS A 211 -23.88 -11.31 -18.35
N TRP A 212 -24.19 -12.52 -17.88
CA TRP A 212 -25.26 -13.32 -18.47
C TRP A 212 -26.63 -12.64 -18.34
N LEU A 213 -26.94 -12.04 -17.19
CA LEU A 213 -28.20 -11.30 -17.00
C LEU A 213 -28.32 -10.10 -17.94
N LYS A 214 -27.21 -9.46 -18.33
CA LYS A 214 -27.22 -8.37 -19.31
C LYS A 214 -27.50 -8.86 -20.72
N ASP A 215 -26.95 -10.02 -21.10
CA ASP A 215 -27.28 -10.66 -22.37
C ASP A 215 -28.78 -10.98 -22.44
N ILE A 216 -29.35 -11.49 -21.35
CA ILE A 216 -30.80 -11.70 -21.21
C ILE A 216 -31.58 -10.38 -21.34
N GLU A 217 -31.19 -9.34 -20.61
CA GLU A 217 -31.85 -8.03 -20.68
C GLU A 217 -31.83 -7.47 -22.11
N THR A 218 -30.70 -7.59 -22.82
CA THR A 218 -30.58 -7.13 -24.21
C THR A 218 -31.52 -7.89 -25.14
N MET A 219 -31.59 -9.22 -25.00
CA MET A 219 -32.54 -10.06 -25.77
C MET A 219 -34.00 -9.72 -25.46
N LEU A 220 -34.30 -9.36 -24.21
CA LEU A 220 -35.65 -8.99 -23.79
C LEU A 220 -36.04 -7.57 -24.24
N ASP A 221 -35.10 -6.62 -24.22
CA ASP A 221 -35.30 -5.25 -24.73
C ASP A 221 -35.63 -5.27 -26.23
N GLU A 222 -34.99 -6.13 -27.04
CA GLU A 222 -35.34 -6.36 -28.45
C GLU A 222 -36.79 -6.86 -28.65
N SER A 223 -37.39 -7.41 -27.59
CA SER A 223 -38.76 -7.94 -27.57
C SER A 223 -39.72 -7.08 -26.75
N ASP A 224 -39.36 -5.85 -26.35
CA ASP A 224 -40.12 -4.95 -25.47
C ASP A 224 -40.50 -5.56 -24.09
N LEU A 225 -39.75 -6.57 -23.62
CA LEU A 225 -39.96 -7.25 -22.33
C LEU A 225 -38.99 -6.74 -21.25
N ARG A 226 -39.36 -6.88 -19.97
CA ARG A 226 -38.62 -6.26 -18.85
C ARG A 226 -38.02 -7.28 -17.90
N LEU A 227 -36.71 -7.19 -17.67
CA LEU A 227 -36.01 -7.98 -16.67
C LEU A 227 -35.88 -7.23 -15.34
N CYS A 228 -36.49 -7.76 -14.28
CA CYS A 228 -36.18 -7.40 -12.89
C CYS A 228 -35.00 -8.25 -12.40
N SER A 229 -33.82 -7.66 -12.33
CA SER A 229 -32.60 -8.27 -11.77
C SER A 229 -31.90 -7.32 -10.80
N LYS A 230 -30.75 -7.72 -10.26
CA LYS A 230 -29.89 -6.83 -9.47
C LYS A 230 -29.46 -5.55 -10.22
N LEU A 231 -29.49 -5.57 -11.56
CA LEU A 231 -29.18 -4.43 -12.43
C LEU A 231 -30.36 -3.48 -12.63
N SER A 232 -31.58 -3.91 -12.29
CA SER A 232 -32.82 -3.18 -12.56
C SER A 232 -33.24 -2.22 -11.42
N VAL A 233 -34.05 -1.21 -11.75
CA VAL A 233 -34.65 -0.29 -10.76
C VAL A 233 -35.66 -1.07 -9.91
N GLY A 234 -35.32 -1.33 -8.64
CA GLY A 234 -36.10 -2.18 -7.73
C GLY A 234 -35.34 -3.42 -7.23
N GLY A 235 -34.22 -3.78 -7.89
CA GLY A 235 -33.33 -4.86 -7.49
C GLY A 235 -33.89 -6.28 -7.71
N GLU A 236 -33.27 -7.26 -7.06
CA GLU A 236 -33.69 -8.67 -7.10
C GLU A 236 -35.08 -8.85 -6.46
N ARG A 237 -35.93 -9.66 -7.10
CA ARG A 237 -37.28 -9.97 -6.58
C ARG A 237 -37.24 -11.18 -5.66
N ARG A 238 -38.06 -11.17 -4.61
CA ARG A 238 -38.37 -12.36 -3.83
C ARG A 238 -39.59 -13.07 -4.40
N ILE A 239 -39.43 -14.34 -4.76
CA ILE A 239 -40.50 -15.23 -5.20
C ILE A 239 -40.52 -16.42 -4.24
N MET A 240 -41.68 -16.69 -3.65
CA MET A 240 -41.87 -17.79 -2.69
C MET A 240 -40.84 -17.80 -1.53
N GLY A 241 -40.44 -16.62 -1.06
CA GLY A 241 -39.47 -16.47 0.03
C GLY A 241 -38.00 -16.52 -0.39
N HIS A 242 -37.69 -16.74 -1.67
CA HIS A 242 -36.32 -16.82 -2.19
C HIS A 242 -36.02 -15.66 -3.15
N TYR A 243 -34.81 -15.10 -3.09
CA TYR A 243 -34.32 -14.19 -4.13
C TYR A 243 -34.02 -14.95 -5.41
N VAL A 244 -34.33 -14.35 -6.55
CA VAL A 244 -34.00 -14.87 -7.88
C VAL A 244 -33.06 -13.91 -8.61
N ASP A 245 -32.14 -14.44 -9.43
CA ASP A 245 -31.13 -13.64 -10.13
C ASP A 245 -31.73 -12.66 -11.13
N GLY A 246 -32.75 -13.11 -11.88
CA GLY A 246 -33.54 -12.29 -12.79
C GLY A 246 -34.99 -12.79 -12.92
N TYR A 247 -35.92 -11.88 -13.19
CA TYR A 247 -37.34 -12.20 -13.33
C TYR A 247 -38.07 -11.27 -14.30
N CYS A 248 -38.84 -11.83 -15.22
CA CYS A 248 -39.72 -11.11 -16.14
C CYS A 248 -41.17 -11.35 -15.72
N GLU A 249 -41.89 -10.29 -15.34
CA GLU A 249 -43.28 -10.39 -14.86
C GLU A 249 -44.23 -10.75 -16.00
N GLU A 250 -44.01 -10.15 -17.16
CA GLU A 250 -44.85 -10.26 -18.35
C GLU A 250 -44.94 -11.70 -18.83
N THR A 251 -43.82 -12.44 -18.79
CA THR A 251 -43.76 -13.84 -19.22
C THR A 251 -43.76 -14.83 -18.05
N LYS A 252 -43.81 -14.34 -16.80
CA LYS A 252 -43.60 -15.13 -15.57
C LYS A 252 -42.35 -16.02 -15.65
N THR A 253 -41.26 -15.48 -16.18
CA THR A 253 -40.00 -16.20 -16.37
C THR A 253 -38.99 -15.84 -15.30
N ILE A 254 -38.43 -16.83 -14.63
CA ILE A 254 -37.30 -16.73 -13.70
C ILE A 254 -36.02 -17.12 -14.43
N TYR A 255 -35.00 -16.28 -14.34
CA TYR A 255 -33.65 -16.54 -14.83
C TYR A 255 -32.75 -16.83 -13.64
N GLN A 256 -32.09 -17.99 -13.61
CA GLN A 256 -31.15 -18.39 -12.55
C GLN A 256 -29.78 -18.74 -13.10
N PHE A 257 -28.75 -18.17 -12.47
CA PHE A 257 -27.35 -18.44 -12.82
C PHE A 257 -26.69 -19.30 -11.74
N HIS A 258 -26.22 -20.48 -12.14
CA HIS A 258 -25.62 -21.46 -11.24
C HIS A 258 -24.10 -21.40 -11.31
N GLY A 259 -23.49 -20.65 -10.38
CA GLY A 259 -22.05 -20.71 -10.13
C GLY A 259 -21.61 -22.14 -9.77
N CYS A 260 -20.72 -22.75 -10.56
CA CYS A 260 -20.48 -24.20 -10.52
C CYS A 260 -20.03 -24.69 -9.13
N PHE A 261 -19.16 -23.91 -8.48
CA PHE A 261 -18.64 -24.22 -7.15
C PHE A 261 -19.71 -24.10 -6.06
N TYR A 262 -20.58 -23.09 -6.12
CA TYR A 262 -21.56 -22.83 -5.06
C TYR A 262 -22.82 -23.69 -5.21
N HIS A 263 -23.13 -24.15 -6.42
CA HIS A 263 -24.38 -24.86 -6.73
C HIS A 263 -24.21 -26.35 -7.05
N GLY A 264 -22.98 -26.88 -7.01
CA GLY A 264 -22.73 -28.32 -7.14
C GLY A 264 -22.77 -28.84 -8.58
N CYS A 265 -22.11 -28.17 -9.53
CA CYS A 265 -22.12 -28.64 -10.92
C CYS A 265 -21.45 -30.02 -11.05
N GLU A 266 -22.23 -31.04 -11.41
CA GLU A 266 -21.76 -32.44 -11.60
C GLU A 266 -20.70 -32.60 -12.70
N ARG A 267 -20.61 -31.63 -13.62
CA ARG A 267 -19.62 -31.62 -14.71
C ARG A 267 -18.27 -31.06 -14.28
N CYS A 268 -18.24 -30.24 -13.22
CA CYS A 268 -17.03 -29.56 -12.76
C CYS A 268 -16.49 -30.13 -11.44
N TYR A 269 -17.35 -30.76 -10.64
CA TYR A 269 -17.01 -31.27 -9.32
C TYR A 269 -17.68 -32.63 -9.10
N ASP A 270 -16.93 -33.59 -8.57
CA ASP A 270 -17.49 -34.86 -8.12
C ASP A 270 -18.43 -34.61 -6.92
N GLY A 271 -19.63 -35.18 -6.99
CA GLY A 271 -20.66 -35.05 -5.95
C GLY A 271 -20.23 -35.58 -4.58
N ALA A 272 -19.31 -36.54 -4.52
CA ALA A 272 -18.75 -37.06 -3.27
C ALA A 272 -17.75 -36.10 -2.61
N CYS A 273 -17.15 -35.19 -3.37
CA CYS A 273 -16.21 -34.20 -2.88
C CYS A 273 -16.89 -33.14 -2.00
N TYR A 274 -16.08 -32.54 -1.15
CA TYR A 274 -16.53 -31.56 -0.16
C TYR A 274 -16.27 -30.13 -0.66
N ASN A 275 -17.30 -29.28 -0.64
CA ASN A 275 -17.15 -27.85 -0.81
C ASN A 275 -16.56 -27.25 0.48
N SER A 276 -15.33 -26.74 0.39
CA SER A 276 -14.57 -26.22 1.53
C SER A 276 -15.09 -24.90 2.09
N VAL A 277 -15.91 -24.16 1.36
CA VAL A 277 -16.45 -22.85 1.78
C VAL A 277 -17.78 -23.01 2.50
N LEU A 278 -18.66 -23.85 1.94
CA LEU A 278 -20.01 -24.12 2.46
C LEU A 278 -20.07 -25.32 3.40
N CYS A 279 -18.94 -26.00 3.61
CA CYS A 279 -18.81 -27.14 4.50
C CYS A 279 -19.88 -28.23 4.24
N THR A 280 -20.07 -28.60 2.98
CA THR A 280 -21.02 -29.66 2.58
C THR A 280 -20.56 -30.35 1.31
N LYS A 281 -21.15 -31.50 0.97
CA LYS A 281 -20.83 -32.23 -0.26
C LYS A 281 -21.45 -31.54 -1.48
N PHE A 282 -20.75 -31.57 -2.62
CA PHE A 282 -21.27 -30.97 -3.86
C PHE A 282 -22.59 -31.63 -4.32
N PHE A 283 -22.79 -32.92 -4.06
CA PHE A 283 -24.07 -33.59 -4.32
C PHE A 283 -25.24 -32.97 -3.53
N THR A 284 -25.00 -32.57 -2.27
CA THR A 284 -26.01 -31.89 -1.44
C THR A 284 -26.37 -30.51 -1.99
N LEU A 285 -25.37 -29.78 -2.50
CA LEU A 285 -25.57 -28.48 -3.16
C LEU A 285 -26.40 -28.64 -4.43
N LEU A 286 -26.04 -29.59 -5.30
CA LEU A 286 -26.78 -29.89 -6.52
C LEU A 286 -28.24 -30.24 -6.23
N GLY A 287 -28.47 -31.12 -5.24
CA GLY A 287 -29.81 -31.51 -4.83
C GLY A 287 -30.63 -30.33 -4.29
N SER A 288 -29.99 -29.36 -3.64
CA SER A 288 -30.65 -28.13 -3.16
C SER A 288 -31.01 -27.20 -4.31
N THR A 289 -30.08 -26.96 -5.24
CA THR A 289 -30.28 -26.17 -6.47
C THR A 289 -31.44 -26.72 -7.29
N GLN A 290 -31.43 -28.03 -7.59
CA GLN A 290 -32.48 -28.69 -8.38
C GLN A 290 -33.85 -28.65 -7.69
N ARG A 291 -33.88 -28.75 -6.36
CA ARG A 291 -35.13 -28.67 -5.58
C ARG A 291 -35.76 -27.29 -5.69
N LEU A 292 -34.95 -26.23 -5.60
CA LEU A 292 -35.41 -24.86 -5.72
C LEU A 292 -35.99 -24.58 -7.12
N SER A 293 -35.27 -24.98 -8.18
CA SER A 293 -35.75 -24.81 -9.56
C SER A 293 -37.03 -25.61 -9.82
N ARG A 294 -37.15 -26.82 -9.26
CA ARG A 294 -38.37 -27.64 -9.37
C ARG A 294 -39.56 -26.98 -8.66
N MET A 295 -39.34 -26.40 -7.49
CA MET A 295 -40.37 -25.67 -6.75
C MET A 295 -40.93 -24.50 -7.56
N PHE A 296 -40.07 -23.69 -8.18
CA PHE A 296 -40.52 -22.59 -9.04
C PHE A 296 -41.34 -23.07 -10.25
N ARG A 297 -40.89 -24.14 -10.91
CA ARG A 297 -41.64 -24.73 -12.04
C ARG A 297 -43.01 -25.26 -11.61
N GLN A 298 -43.09 -25.94 -10.47
CA GLN A 298 -44.36 -26.44 -9.91
C GLN A 298 -45.33 -25.32 -9.53
N ALA A 299 -44.81 -24.15 -9.16
CA ALA A 299 -45.61 -22.96 -8.90
C ALA A 299 -46.06 -22.21 -10.17
N GLY A 300 -45.77 -22.74 -11.37
CA GLY A 300 -46.23 -22.22 -12.65
C GLY A 300 -45.31 -21.18 -13.30
N TYR A 301 -44.06 -21.04 -12.84
CA TYR A 301 -43.08 -20.16 -13.46
C TYR A 301 -42.26 -20.90 -14.52
N THR A 302 -41.93 -20.20 -15.61
CA THR A 302 -40.93 -20.67 -16.57
C THR A 302 -39.54 -20.41 -15.97
N VAL A 303 -38.69 -21.43 -15.83
CA VAL A 303 -37.36 -21.26 -15.24
C VAL A 303 -36.28 -21.53 -16.29
N VAL A 304 -35.55 -20.48 -16.64
CA VAL A 304 -34.37 -20.49 -17.53
C VAL A 304 -33.12 -20.54 -16.67
N GLU A 305 -32.34 -21.60 -16.81
CA GLU A 305 -31.16 -21.85 -15.98
C GLU A 305 -29.90 -21.83 -16.83
N LYS A 306 -28.83 -21.23 -16.31
CA LYS A 306 -27.51 -21.26 -16.95
C LYS A 306 -26.43 -21.62 -15.96
N TRP A 307 -25.65 -22.66 -16.27
CA TRP A 307 -24.47 -23.01 -15.48
C TRP A 307 -23.27 -22.18 -15.90
N GLU A 308 -22.42 -21.86 -14.93
CA GLU A 308 -21.22 -21.05 -15.15
C GLU A 308 -20.28 -21.66 -16.20
N CYS A 309 -20.07 -22.98 -16.18
CA CYS A 309 -19.23 -23.67 -17.16
C CYS A 309 -19.81 -23.61 -18.58
N ASP A 310 -21.13 -23.68 -18.73
CA ASP A 310 -21.80 -23.57 -20.04
C ASP A 310 -21.62 -22.17 -20.62
N TYR A 311 -21.87 -21.14 -19.80
CA TYR A 311 -21.71 -19.75 -20.25
C TYR A 311 -20.25 -19.41 -20.58
N ARG A 312 -19.28 -20.02 -19.87
CA ARG A 312 -17.85 -19.89 -20.21
C ARG A 312 -17.50 -20.50 -21.57
N ASN A 313 -18.25 -21.50 -22.04
CA ASN A 313 -18.01 -22.16 -23.33
C ASN A 313 -18.72 -21.45 -24.48
N ASP A 314 -19.90 -20.85 -24.23
CA ASP A 314 -20.68 -20.12 -25.24
C ASP A 314 -20.03 -18.81 -25.68
N VAL A 315 -19.21 -18.22 -24.81
CA VAL A 315 -18.54 -16.94 -25.03
C VAL A 315 -17.06 -17.21 -25.20
N ASP A 316 -16.43 -16.70 -26.27
CA ASP A 316 -14.97 -16.80 -26.45
C ASP A 316 -14.27 -16.00 -25.32
N MET A 317 -13.92 -16.70 -24.24
CA MET A 317 -13.53 -16.18 -22.93
C MET A 317 -12.01 -16.28 -22.73
N THR A 318 -11.24 -15.68 -23.63
CA THR A 318 -9.79 -15.54 -23.41
C THR A 318 -9.51 -14.75 -22.11
N PRO A 319 -8.39 -15.02 -21.40
CA PRO A 319 -7.96 -14.22 -20.24
C PRO A 319 -7.85 -12.71 -20.54
N TYR A 320 -7.56 -12.37 -21.80
CA TYR A 320 -7.57 -11.00 -22.32
C TYR A 320 -8.98 -10.41 -22.35
N ARG A 321 -9.99 -11.13 -22.88
CA ARG A 321 -11.40 -10.68 -22.87
C ARG A 321 -11.99 -10.61 -21.47
N LEU A 322 -11.61 -11.52 -20.56
CA LEU A 322 -11.92 -11.42 -19.13
C LEU A 322 -11.29 -10.19 -18.47
N LYS A 323 -10.06 -9.81 -18.85
CA LYS A 323 -9.40 -8.58 -18.39
C LYS A 323 -10.04 -7.33 -19.02
N GLN A 324 -10.49 -7.42 -20.27
CA GLN A 324 -11.16 -6.34 -20.99
C GLN A 324 -12.59 -6.14 -20.46
N LEU A 325 -13.41 -7.18 -20.33
CA LEU A 325 -14.72 -7.18 -19.66
C LEU A 325 -14.60 -6.79 -18.17
N ARG A 326 -13.51 -7.14 -17.47
CA ARG A 326 -13.20 -6.63 -16.12
C ARG A 326 -12.85 -5.15 -16.06
N LEU A 327 -12.46 -4.54 -17.17
CA LEU A 327 -12.04 -3.13 -17.22
C LEU A 327 -13.10 -2.21 -17.83
N THR A 328 -13.87 -2.69 -18.80
CA THR A 328 -14.95 -1.92 -19.46
C THR A 328 -16.34 -2.33 -19.02
N SER A 329 -16.63 -3.62 -18.84
CA SER A 329 -17.98 -4.11 -18.49
C SER A 329 -18.22 -4.11 -16.98
N PHE A 330 -17.24 -4.52 -16.17
CA PHE A 330 -17.31 -4.42 -14.69
C PHE A 330 -17.51 -2.99 -14.20
N PHE A 331 -17.01 -1.98 -14.91
CA PHE A 331 -17.22 -0.59 -14.50
C PHE A 331 -18.71 -0.21 -14.54
N GLU A 332 -19.47 -0.73 -15.50
CA GLU A 332 -20.92 -0.50 -15.61
C GLU A 332 -21.71 -1.21 -14.50
N PHE A 333 -21.18 -2.33 -13.98
CA PHE A 333 -21.88 -3.22 -13.05
C PHE A 333 -21.49 -3.08 -11.57
N ILE A 334 -20.30 -2.54 -11.28
CA ILE A 334 -19.91 -2.19 -9.91
C ILE A 334 -20.73 -0.96 -9.51
N GLN A 335 -21.16 -0.87 -8.26
CA GLN A 335 -21.82 0.36 -7.77
C GLN A 335 -20.82 1.52 -7.67
N LEU A 336 -21.31 2.73 -7.49
CA LEU A 336 -20.47 3.89 -7.20
C LEU A 336 -19.77 3.69 -5.84
N GLU A 337 -18.45 3.59 -5.87
CA GLU A 337 -17.60 3.60 -4.67
C GLU A 337 -17.14 5.04 -4.39
N PRO A 338 -17.56 5.67 -3.29
CA PRO A 338 -17.17 7.04 -2.95
C PRO A 338 -15.68 7.32 -2.99
N ARG A 339 -14.83 6.34 -2.63
CA ARG A 339 -13.38 6.51 -2.62
C ARG A 339 -12.77 6.63 -4.02
N ASP A 340 -13.43 6.14 -5.05
CA ASP A 340 -12.97 6.29 -6.44
C ASP A 340 -12.94 7.75 -6.89
N ALA A 341 -13.76 8.62 -6.28
CA ALA A 341 -13.76 10.06 -6.54
C ALA A 341 -12.63 10.82 -5.81
N LEU A 342 -11.90 10.17 -4.91
CA LEU A 342 -10.82 10.80 -4.16
C LEU A 342 -9.51 10.74 -4.95
N PHE A 343 -9.09 11.92 -5.43
CA PHE A 343 -7.82 12.12 -6.13
C PHE A 343 -6.93 13.14 -5.41
N GLY A 344 -5.63 13.08 -5.65
CA GLY A 344 -4.66 14.05 -5.14
C GLY A 344 -4.67 15.38 -5.91
N GLY A 345 -3.64 16.20 -5.69
CA GLY A 345 -3.38 17.41 -6.47
C GLY A 345 -2.92 17.11 -7.91
N ARG A 346 -2.95 18.13 -8.77
CA ARG A 346 -2.40 18.05 -10.14
C ARG A 346 -0.91 18.35 -10.08
N THR A 347 -0.07 17.49 -10.67
CA THR A 347 1.37 17.73 -10.74
C THR A 347 1.91 17.26 -12.08
N SER A 348 2.54 18.14 -12.84
CA SER A 348 3.25 17.77 -14.07
C SER A 348 4.17 18.90 -14.54
N PRO A 349 5.29 18.59 -15.20
CA PRO A 349 5.88 19.54 -16.14
C PRO A 349 4.93 19.73 -17.32
N ALA A 350 4.80 20.98 -17.77
CA ALA A 350 4.22 21.33 -19.05
C ALA A 350 5.33 21.53 -20.11
N THR A 351 6.50 22.00 -19.66
CA THR A 351 7.72 22.17 -20.46
C THR A 351 8.88 21.47 -19.75
N LEU A 352 9.75 20.78 -20.49
CA LEU A 352 10.89 20.05 -19.91
C LEU A 352 12.14 20.91 -19.78
N TYR A 353 12.32 21.91 -20.65
CA TYR A 353 13.46 22.84 -20.63
C TYR A 353 13.04 24.24 -21.08
N TYR A 354 13.57 25.26 -20.42
CA TYR A 354 13.35 26.66 -20.72
C TYR A 354 14.61 27.47 -20.43
N ASP A 355 14.95 28.37 -21.35
CA ASP A 355 15.97 29.40 -21.18
C ASP A 355 15.38 30.77 -21.60
N MET A 356 15.53 31.75 -20.71
CA MET A 356 15.12 33.13 -20.97
C MET A 356 15.86 33.72 -22.18
N LYS A 357 17.07 33.26 -22.51
CA LYS A 357 17.79 33.71 -23.71
C LYS A 357 17.06 33.37 -25.01
N ASP A 358 16.31 32.28 -25.01
CA ASP A 358 15.55 31.82 -26.18
C ASP A 358 14.22 32.55 -26.33
N THR A 359 13.59 32.92 -25.21
CA THR A 359 12.23 33.50 -25.19
C THR A 359 12.22 35.03 -25.03
N GLY A 360 13.27 35.60 -24.43
CA GLY A 360 13.37 37.02 -24.09
C GLY A 360 12.48 37.48 -22.92
N LEU A 361 11.72 36.58 -22.30
CA LEU A 361 10.77 36.89 -21.23
C LEU A 361 11.19 36.23 -19.91
N PRO A 362 10.86 36.78 -18.73
CA PRO A 362 11.23 36.17 -17.44
C PRO A 362 10.23 35.08 -17.02
N ALA A 363 10.70 34.08 -16.26
CA ALA A 363 9.83 33.10 -15.62
C ALA A 363 9.62 33.41 -14.12
N MET A 364 8.38 33.22 -13.65
CA MET A 364 7.93 33.48 -12.28
C MET A 364 7.54 32.16 -11.59
N TYR A 365 7.62 32.13 -10.26
CA TYR A 365 7.22 30.97 -9.46
C TYR A 365 6.28 31.41 -8.35
N PHE A 366 4.98 31.13 -8.52
CA PHE A 366 3.95 31.49 -7.57
C PHE A 366 3.31 30.28 -6.89
N ASP A 367 2.90 30.46 -5.64
CA ASP A 367 2.20 29.49 -4.80
C ASP A 367 0.88 30.07 -4.28
N VAL A 368 -0.18 29.27 -4.22
CA VAL A 368 -1.48 29.71 -3.71
C VAL A 368 -1.47 29.72 -2.19
N CYS A 369 -1.72 30.90 -1.61
CA CYS A 369 -1.81 31.13 -0.18
C CYS A 369 -2.84 30.21 0.51
N SER A 370 -2.36 29.09 1.05
CA SER A 370 -3.15 28.09 1.78
C SER A 370 -4.36 27.60 0.97
N LEU A 371 -4.11 26.98 -0.20
CA LEU A 371 -5.13 26.50 -1.13
C LEU A 371 -6.23 25.64 -0.47
N TYR A 372 -5.87 24.62 0.32
CA TYR A 372 -6.87 23.75 0.95
C TYR A 372 -7.77 24.49 1.96
N PRO A 373 -7.23 25.31 2.88
CA PRO A 373 -8.05 26.18 3.72
C PRO A 373 -8.93 27.16 2.94
N TYR A 374 -8.41 27.73 1.85
CA TYR A 374 -9.18 28.62 0.98
C TYR A 374 -10.41 27.92 0.41
N VAL A 375 -10.26 26.74 -0.20
CA VAL A 375 -11.39 26.02 -0.78
C VAL A 375 -12.39 25.54 0.28
N GLN A 376 -11.91 25.13 1.46
CA GLN A 376 -12.74 24.78 2.62
C GLN A 376 -13.67 25.94 3.03
N LYS A 377 -13.15 27.17 3.01
CA LYS A 377 -13.90 28.38 3.36
C LYS A 377 -14.80 28.88 2.23
N LYS A 378 -14.31 28.85 0.99
CA LYS A 378 -14.99 29.42 -0.18
C LYS A 378 -16.23 28.63 -0.56
N PHE A 379 -16.15 27.31 -0.59
CA PHE A 379 -17.14 26.45 -1.24
C PHE A 379 -18.13 25.78 -0.30
N GLN A 380 -19.21 25.28 -0.89
CA GLN A 380 -20.21 24.46 -0.20
C GLN A 380 -19.90 22.97 -0.36
N TYR A 381 -20.27 22.19 0.64
CA TYR A 381 -20.03 20.75 0.75
C TYR A 381 -21.34 20.00 0.96
N PRO A 382 -21.42 18.73 0.53
CA PRO A 382 -22.63 17.92 0.71
C PRO A 382 -22.94 17.70 2.19
N THR A 383 -24.20 17.92 2.58
CA THR A 383 -24.73 17.69 3.93
C THR A 383 -25.90 16.70 3.89
N GLN A 384 -26.19 16.05 5.02
CA GLN A 384 -27.15 14.93 5.11
C GLN A 384 -26.77 13.71 4.25
N HIS A 385 -27.73 12.83 3.94
CA HIS A 385 -27.56 11.66 3.08
C HIS A 385 -28.01 11.96 1.64
N PRO A 386 -27.37 11.36 0.61
CA PRO A 386 -27.75 11.57 -0.78
C PRO A 386 -28.99 10.78 -1.18
N VAL A 387 -29.67 11.26 -2.22
CA VAL A 387 -30.61 10.48 -3.04
C VAL A 387 -29.79 9.72 -4.09
N ILE A 388 -30.00 8.42 -4.19
CA ILE A 388 -29.27 7.54 -5.11
C ILE A 388 -30.08 7.35 -6.39
N LEU A 389 -29.49 7.68 -7.54
CA LEU A 389 -30.12 7.55 -8.86
C LEU A 389 -29.37 6.49 -9.66
N LYS A 390 -30.12 5.54 -10.25
CA LYS A 390 -29.61 4.38 -11.00
C LYS A 390 -30.48 4.08 -12.22
N GLY A 391 -29.90 3.43 -13.23
CA GLY A 391 -30.63 2.92 -14.38
C GLY A 391 -31.37 4.03 -15.14
N ARG A 392 -32.66 3.84 -15.42
CA ARG A 392 -33.49 4.84 -16.13
C ARG A 392 -33.60 6.16 -15.38
N ALA A 393 -33.46 6.19 -14.06
CA ALA A 393 -33.45 7.46 -13.32
C ALA A 393 -32.25 8.34 -13.69
N CYS A 394 -31.15 7.77 -14.21
CA CYS A 394 -30.02 8.52 -14.73
C CYS A 394 -30.26 9.07 -16.16
N GLN A 395 -31.28 8.57 -16.86
CA GLN A 395 -31.62 9.02 -18.21
C GLN A 395 -32.32 10.38 -18.12
N ASN A 396 -31.90 11.33 -18.98
CA ASN A 396 -32.44 12.70 -19.05
C ASN A 396 -32.19 13.58 -17.81
N ILE A 397 -31.25 13.22 -16.93
CA ILE A 397 -30.80 14.14 -15.88
C ILE A 397 -29.92 15.23 -16.47
N ASP A 398 -30.27 16.49 -16.20
CA ASP A 398 -29.35 17.60 -16.37
C ASP A 398 -28.25 17.53 -15.30
N VAL A 399 -27.06 17.10 -15.73
CA VAL A 399 -25.88 16.94 -14.87
C VAL A 399 -25.44 18.26 -14.22
N ASN A 400 -25.81 19.42 -14.80
CA ASN A 400 -25.53 20.72 -14.21
C ASN A 400 -26.36 20.98 -12.93
N GLN A 401 -27.47 20.27 -12.75
CA GLN A 401 -28.32 20.35 -11.56
C GLN A 401 -27.91 19.34 -10.47
N VAL A 402 -27.00 18.43 -10.78
CA VAL A 402 -26.52 17.42 -9.84
C VAL A 402 -25.47 18.03 -8.91
N PHE A 403 -25.60 17.77 -7.60
CA PHE A 403 -24.56 18.07 -6.62
C PHE A 403 -24.19 16.81 -5.84
N GLY A 404 -22.98 16.28 -6.04
CA GLY A 404 -22.52 15.07 -5.35
C GLY A 404 -21.50 14.27 -6.16
N LEU A 405 -21.66 12.95 -6.22
CA LEU A 405 -20.76 12.07 -6.97
C LEU A 405 -21.46 11.50 -8.20
N ILE A 406 -20.74 11.41 -9.31
CA ILE A 406 -21.25 10.92 -10.59
C ILE A 406 -20.30 9.84 -11.10
N LYS A 407 -20.84 8.64 -11.31
CA LYS A 407 -20.17 7.56 -12.00
C LYS A 407 -20.60 7.57 -13.46
N CYS A 408 -19.67 7.81 -14.38
CA CYS A 408 -20.00 7.96 -15.80
C CYS A 408 -18.86 7.51 -16.72
N LYS A 409 -19.21 7.35 -18.00
CA LYS A 409 -18.30 7.29 -19.14
C LYS A 409 -18.36 8.64 -19.85
N ILE A 410 -17.21 9.28 -20.01
CA ILE A 410 -17.10 10.64 -20.54
C ILE A 410 -15.97 10.72 -21.56
N LEU A 411 -16.24 11.40 -22.67
CA LEU A 411 -15.31 11.58 -23.78
C LEU A 411 -14.64 12.96 -23.68
N PRO A 412 -13.32 13.02 -23.51
CA PRO A 412 -12.57 14.27 -23.57
C PRO A 412 -12.52 14.87 -24.98
N PRO A 413 -12.29 16.19 -25.12
CA PRO A 413 -11.96 16.80 -26.41
C PRO A 413 -10.60 16.29 -26.93
N THR A 414 -10.31 16.52 -28.22
CA THR A 414 -9.04 16.10 -28.85
C THR A 414 -7.89 17.06 -28.58
N HIS A 415 -8.19 18.34 -28.32
CA HIS A 415 -7.19 19.40 -28.16
C HIS A 415 -7.49 20.21 -26.90
N LEU A 416 -6.85 19.83 -25.79
CA LEU A 416 -6.94 20.57 -24.53
C LEU A 416 -5.60 20.48 -23.78
N LEU A 417 -4.92 21.61 -23.62
CA LEU A 417 -3.60 21.68 -23.02
C LEU A 417 -3.59 21.17 -21.57
N PHE A 418 -4.64 21.49 -20.80
CA PHE A 418 -4.80 21.07 -19.41
C PHE A 418 -6.09 20.28 -19.21
N PRO A 419 -6.07 18.94 -19.36
CA PRO A 419 -7.27 18.10 -19.22
C PRO A 419 -7.91 18.21 -17.83
N VAL A 420 -9.23 18.21 -17.72
CA VAL A 420 -9.92 18.49 -16.44
C VAL A 420 -9.88 17.28 -15.51
N LEU A 421 -10.27 16.12 -16.03
CA LEU A 421 -10.61 14.97 -15.21
C LEU A 421 -9.38 14.15 -14.82
N PRO A 422 -9.20 13.85 -13.51
CA PRO A 422 -8.18 12.91 -13.06
C PRO A 422 -8.53 11.49 -13.49
N PHE A 423 -7.51 10.71 -13.87
CA PHE A 423 -7.63 9.29 -14.20
C PHE A 423 -6.47 8.50 -13.57
N ARG A 424 -6.80 7.39 -12.91
CA ARG A 424 -5.83 6.53 -12.23
C ARG A 424 -5.67 5.21 -13.00
N SER A 425 -4.52 5.03 -13.63
CA SER A 425 -4.07 3.72 -14.14
C SER A 425 -3.14 3.08 -13.09
N GLU A 426 -1.83 3.19 -13.26
CA GLU A 426 -0.81 2.92 -12.23
C GLU A 426 -0.47 4.18 -11.42
N LYS A 427 -0.62 5.34 -12.05
CA LYS A 427 -0.35 6.66 -11.47
C LYS A 427 -1.55 7.57 -11.71
N LEU A 428 -1.64 8.66 -10.93
CA LEU A 428 -2.61 9.72 -11.17
C LEU A 428 -2.14 10.57 -12.35
N THR A 429 -2.98 10.67 -13.38
CA THR A 429 -2.73 11.46 -14.60
C THR A 429 -3.98 12.27 -14.95
N PHE A 430 -3.85 13.20 -15.90
CA PHE A 430 -4.95 13.99 -16.46
C PHE A 430 -4.96 13.81 -17.99
N PRO A 431 -5.54 12.73 -18.53
CA PRO A 431 -5.44 12.43 -19.95
C PRO A 431 -6.65 12.85 -20.78
N LEU A 432 -6.43 12.98 -22.08
CA LEU A 432 -7.50 13.07 -23.11
C LEU A 432 -7.81 11.73 -23.77
N CYS A 433 -7.00 10.70 -23.50
CA CYS A 433 -7.19 9.36 -24.02
C CYS A 433 -6.81 8.33 -22.96
N ARG A 434 -7.80 7.52 -22.55
CA ARG A 434 -7.59 6.39 -21.65
C ARG A 434 -6.52 5.43 -22.16
N THR A 435 -6.64 4.99 -23.41
CA THR A 435 -5.75 3.96 -23.98
C THR A 435 -4.30 4.45 -24.04
N CYS A 436 -4.05 5.70 -24.42
CA CYS A 436 -2.69 6.27 -24.47
C CYS A 436 -1.97 6.16 -23.12
N VAL A 437 -2.65 6.48 -22.02
CA VAL A 437 -2.06 6.35 -20.67
C VAL A 437 -1.84 4.89 -20.27
N GLN A 438 -2.73 3.99 -20.69
CA GLN A 438 -2.61 2.56 -20.38
C GLN A 438 -1.48 1.87 -21.16
N CYS A 439 -1.22 2.28 -22.40
CA CYS A 439 -0.11 1.77 -23.21
C CYS A 439 1.18 2.61 -23.14
N GLN A 440 1.20 3.69 -22.35
CA GLN A 440 2.33 4.62 -22.22
C GLN A 440 2.80 5.17 -23.58
N GLN A 441 1.85 5.48 -24.48
CA GLN A 441 2.14 6.03 -25.80
C GLN A 441 2.74 7.44 -25.70
N SER A 442 3.82 7.70 -26.42
CA SER A 442 4.50 9.00 -26.53
C SER A 442 4.22 9.73 -27.84
N GLU A 443 3.62 9.08 -28.83
CA GLU A 443 3.27 9.67 -30.12
C GLU A 443 1.84 10.27 -30.16
N THR A 444 1.54 10.95 -31.27
CA THR A 444 0.21 11.52 -31.53
C THR A 444 -0.86 10.43 -31.49
N CYS A 445 -1.92 10.69 -30.73
CA CYS A 445 -3.01 9.73 -30.52
C CYS A 445 -3.82 9.47 -31.82
N GLN A 446 -3.94 8.20 -32.21
CA GLN A 446 -4.77 7.73 -33.35
C GLN A 446 -5.98 6.90 -32.89
N HIS A 447 -6.30 6.92 -31.59
CA HIS A 447 -7.37 6.12 -31.02
C HIS A 447 -8.75 6.73 -31.30
N ASN A 448 -9.76 5.87 -31.49
CA ASN A 448 -11.15 6.29 -31.67
C ASN A 448 -11.81 6.76 -30.37
N ASP A 449 -13.01 7.34 -30.45
CA ASP A 449 -13.72 7.89 -29.30
C ASP A 449 -13.99 6.85 -28.19
N GLU A 450 -14.28 5.60 -28.55
CA GLU A 450 -14.51 4.51 -27.59
C GLU A 450 -13.25 4.15 -26.79
N GLN A 451 -12.10 4.15 -27.47
CA GLN A 451 -10.79 3.93 -26.87
C GLN A 451 -10.35 5.14 -26.02
N ARG A 452 -10.69 6.35 -26.44
CA ARG A 452 -10.33 7.59 -25.76
C ARG A 452 -11.15 7.83 -24.48
N ALA A 453 -12.43 7.44 -24.49
CA ALA A 453 -13.37 7.70 -23.41
C ALA A 453 -12.85 7.24 -22.04
N LEU A 454 -12.97 8.13 -21.06
CA LEU A 454 -12.66 7.86 -19.67
C LEU A 454 -13.89 7.24 -18.98
N TYR A 455 -13.65 6.34 -18.05
CA TYR A 455 -14.66 5.85 -17.13
C TYR A 455 -14.15 6.04 -15.70
N GLY A 456 -15.01 6.49 -14.80
CA GLY A 456 -14.62 6.86 -13.45
C GLY A 456 -15.77 7.42 -12.63
N THR A 457 -15.48 7.66 -11.36
CA THR A 457 -16.36 8.39 -10.45
C THR A 457 -15.70 9.71 -10.16
N TRP A 458 -16.42 10.81 -10.36
CA TRP A 458 -15.93 12.15 -10.10
C TRP A 458 -16.92 12.96 -9.29
N THR A 459 -16.44 14.05 -8.70
CA THR A 459 -17.33 15.05 -8.11
C THR A 459 -18.11 15.75 -9.22
N SER A 460 -19.36 16.12 -8.93
CA SER A 460 -20.20 16.82 -9.90
C SER A 460 -19.59 18.14 -10.37
N VAL A 461 -18.84 18.82 -9.50
CA VAL A 461 -18.15 20.08 -9.82
C VAL A 461 -17.03 19.91 -10.85
N GLU A 462 -16.31 18.77 -10.84
CA GLU A 462 -15.33 18.45 -11.86
C GLU A 462 -15.99 18.09 -13.20
N ILE A 463 -17.09 17.34 -13.15
CA ILE A 463 -17.86 17.01 -14.36
C ILE A 463 -18.42 18.28 -15.00
N GLN A 464 -18.97 19.20 -14.21
CA GLN A 464 -19.47 20.49 -14.69
C GLN A 464 -18.36 21.32 -15.34
N LYS A 465 -17.16 21.40 -14.75
CA LYS A 465 -16.03 22.07 -15.40
C LYS A 465 -15.58 21.36 -16.67
N ALA A 466 -15.60 20.02 -16.69
CA ALA A 466 -15.26 19.25 -17.88
C ALA A 466 -16.24 19.54 -19.03
N LEU A 467 -17.54 19.60 -18.76
CA LEU A 467 -18.54 19.96 -19.76
C LEU A 467 -18.34 21.37 -20.32
N GLN A 468 -17.88 22.33 -19.50
CA GLN A 468 -17.52 23.69 -19.96
C GLN A 468 -16.30 23.71 -20.90
N LEU A 469 -15.45 22.67 -20.87
CA LEU A 469 -14.28 22.51 -21.74
C LEU A 469 -14.50 21.39 -22.77
N ASP A 470 -15.71 21.31 -23.31
CA ASP A 470 -16.11 20.45 -24.43
C ASP A 470 -16.01 18.94 -24.21
N TYR A 471 -16.00 18.48 -22.95
CA TYR A 471 -16.19 17.05 -22.67
C TYR A 471 -17.64 16.66 -22.97
N ARG A 472 -17.84 15.44 -23.48
CA ARG A 472 -19.17 14.88 -23.76
C ARG A 472 -19.43 13.66 -22.89
N ILE A 473 -20.47 13.72 -22.06
CA ILE A 473 -20.92 12.54 -21.31
C ILE A 473 -21.53 11.55 -22.29
N LEU A 474 -21.02 10.32 -22.28
CA LEU A 474 -21.53 9.23 -23.11
C LEU A 474 -22.59 8.43 -22.36
N ILE A 475 -22.29 8.05 -21.11
CA ILE A 475 -23.17 7.21 -20.27
C ILE A 475 -23.06 7.65 -18.82
N VAL A 476 -24.18 7.77 -18.11
CA VAL A 476 -24.21 7.93 -16.65
C VAL A 476 -24.70 6.64 -16.01
N TYR A 477 -23.87 6.04 -15.15
CA TYR A 477 -24.16 4.76 -14.53
C TYR A 477 -24.91 4.93 -13.19
N GLU A 478 -24.43 5.82 -12.33
CA GLU A 478 -24.99 6.03 -10.99
C GLU A 478 -24.67 7.44 -10.48
N ILE A 479 -25.59 8.04 -9.73
CA ILE A 479 -25.42 9.38 -9.13
C ILE A 479 -25.77 9.35 -7.66
N TYR A 480 -24.91 9.94 -6.83
CA TYR A 480 -25.21 10.29 -5.44
C TYR A 480 -25.54 11.78 -5.41
N HIS A 481 -26.83 12.12 -5.38
CA HIS A 481 -27.30 13.51 -5.42
C HIS A 481 -27.64 14.01 -4.02
N TYR A 482 -26.97 15.07 -3.56
CA TYR A 482 -27.23 15.74 -2.31
C TYR A 482 -28.13 16.96 -2.51
N GLN A 483 -29.30 16.94 -1.88
CA GLN A 483 -30.25 18.04 -1.93
C GLN A 483 -29.78 19.25 -1.10
N LYS A 484 -29.01 19.01 -0.03
CA LYS A 484 -28.47 20.06 0.84
C LYS A 484 -26.96 20.20 0.71
N ARG A 485 -26.50 21.43 0.74
CA ARG A 485 -25.08 21.80 0.73
C ARG A 485 -24.83 23.07 1.54
N GLU A 486 -23.77 23.08 2.34
CA GLU A 486 -23.46 24.16 3.28
C GLU A 486 -21.95 24.46 3.36
N LYS A 487 -21.59 25.65 3.86
CA LYS A 487 -20.19 26.02 4.16
C LYS A 487 -19.77 25.47 5.53
N ILE A 488 -19.51 24.17 5.58
CA ILE A 488 -19.27 23.45 6.85
C ILE A 488 -17.91 23.75 7.51
N PHE A 489 -16.95 24.35 6.80
CA PHE A 489 -15.61 24.64 7.35
C PHE A 489 -15.36 26.13 7.63
N ASP A 490 -16.27 27.02 7.25
CA ASP A 490 -16.03 28.48 7.27
C ASP A 490 -15.61 28.99 8.66
N GLN A 491 -16.38 28.66 9.70
CA GLN A 491 -16.05 29.06 11.08
C GLN A 491 -14.73 28.45 11.58
N TYR A 492 -14.43 27.19 11.20
CA TYR A 492 -13.19 26.51 11.57
C TYR A 492 -11.98 27.23 10.95
N VAL A 493 -12.03 27.50 9.64
CA VAL A 493 -10.97 28.21 8.92
C VAL A 493 -10.79 29.62 9.46
N ASN A 494 -11.88 30.38 9.66
CA ASN A 494 -11.84 31.74 10.21
C ASN A 494 -11.21 31.78 11.60
N THR A 495 -11.48 30.79 12.46
CA THR A 495 -10.88 30.69 13.79
C THR A 495 -9.37 30.49 13.72
N PHE A 496 -8.92 29.50 12.96
CA PHE A 496 -7.49 29.14 12.93
C PHE A 496 -6.65 30.09 12.08
N ILE A 497 -7.23 30.72 11.05
CA ILE A 497 -6.50 31.75 10.30
C ILE A 497 -6.33 33.03 11.11
N LYS A 498 -7.34 33.45 11.87
CA LYS A 498 -7.24 34.57 12.82
C LYS A 498 -6.07 34.34 13.76
N LEU A 499 -6.05 33.20 14.44
CA LEU A 499 -5.02 32.86 15.42
C LEU A 499 -3.63 32.75 14.78
N LYS A 500 -3.54 32.19 13.57
CA LYS A 500 -2.29 32.14 12.78
C LYS A 500 -1.80 33.56 12.46
N GLN A 501 -2.69 34.46 12.06
CA GLN A 501 -2.34 35.81 11.65
C GLN A 501 -1.94 36.67 12.85
N GLU A 502 -2.67 36.61 13.96
CA GLU A 502 -2.33 37.27 15.23
C GLU A 502 -0.96 36.80 15.75
N SER A 503 -0.67 35.50 15.61
CA SER A 503 0.64 34.93 15.99
C SER A 503 1.78 35.28 15.04
N SER A 504 1.50 35.91 13.88
CA SER A 504 2.52 36.40 12.95
C SER A 504 3.04 37.78 13.34
N GLY A 505 2.47 38.41 14.39
CA GLY A 505 2.83 39.74 14.85
C GLY A 505 2.37 40.86 13.91
N VAL A 506 2.76 42.09 14.25
CA VAL A 506 2.45 43.29 13.46
C VAL A 506 3.26 43.25 12.15
N PRO A 507 2.61 43.37 10.97
CA PRO A 507 3.32 43.39 9.69
C PRO A 507 4.34 44.54 9.63
N LYS A 508 5.51 44.30 9.02
CA LYS A 508 6.57 45.33 8.88
C LYS A 508 6.09 46.62 8.22
N LYS A 509 5.16 46.54 7.27
CA LYS A 509 4.54 47.70 6.61
C LYS A 509 3.78 48.62 7.55
N CYS A 510 3.36 48.11 8.70
CA CYS A 510 2.68 48.86 9.76
C CYS A 510 3.65 49.46 10.79
N LEU A 511 4.96 49.24 10.64
CA LEU A 511 5.99 49.81 11.49
C LEU A 511 6.62 51.04 10.82
N ASP A 512 7.15 51.95 11.62
CA ASP A 512 8.03 53.02 11.15
C ASP A 512 9.48 52.52 11.03
N GLN A 513 10.39 53.42 10.64
CA GLN A 513 11.82 53.13 10.49
C GLN A 513 12.51 52.70 11.81
N ASN A 514 11.91 53.00 12.95
CA ASN A 514 12.40 52.64 14.28
C ASN A 514 11.72 51.38 14.83
N GLY A 515 10.86 50.72 14.05
CA GLY A 515 10.11 49.53 14.46
C GLY A 515 8.89 49.82 15.35
N VAL A 516 8.44 51.08 15.45
CA VAL A 516 7.26 51.47 16.23
C VAL A 516 6.00 51.32 15.39
N VAL A 517 4.94 50.80 16.01
CA VAL A 517 3.64 50.59 15.36
C VAL A 517 2.99 51.92 14.97
N VAL A 518 2.73 52.10 13.68
CA VAL A 518 1.94 53.22 13.13
C VAL A 518 0.46 52.83 13.19
N LYS A 519 -0.30 53.47 14.09
CA LYS A 519 -1.68 53.09 14.42
C LYS A 519 -2.61 53.09 13.21
N GLU A 520 -2.53 54.11 12.35
CA GLU A 520 -3.38 54.23 11.16
C GLU A 520 -3.10 53.10 10.15
N LYS A 521 -1.82 52.72 9.99
CA LYS A 521 -1.44 51.60 9.12
C LYS A 521 -1.89 50.26 9.68
N LEU A 522 -1.80 50.07 10.99
CA LEU A 522 -2.29 48.86 11.66
C LEU A 522 -3.81 48.76 11.56
N GLN A 523 -4.54 49.84 11.80
CA GLN A 523 -6.00 49.84 11.67
C GLN A 523 -6.43 49.54 10.24
N LYS A 524 -5.81 50.20 9.26
CA LYS A 524 -6.04 49.90 7.83
C LYS A 524 -5.78 48.43 7.51
N TYR A 525 -4.70 47.86 8.04
CA TYR A 525 -4.39 46.43 7.86
C TYR A 525 -5.49 45.51 8.43
N ILE A 526 -6.04 45.84 9.60
CA ILE A 526 -7.15 45.11 10.22
C ILE A 526 -8.42 45.24 9.39
N ASP A 527 -8.74 46.45 8.91
CA ASP A 527 -9.91 46.72 8.07
C ASP A 527 -9.81 46.01 6.73
N ASP A 528 -8.63 46.02 6.11
CA ASP A 528 -8.36 45.29 4.86
C ASP A 528 -8.49 43.77 5.09
N TYR A 529 -7.99 43.25 6.22
CA TYR A 529 -8.14 41.83 6.56
C TYR A 529 -9.61 41.45 6.79
N LEU A 530 -10.40 42.29 7.46
CA LEU A 530 -11.85 42.09 7.60
C LEU A 530 -12.55 42.12 6.24
N LYS A 531 -12.18 43.05 5.37
CA LYS A 531 -12.76 43.18 4.02
C LYS A 531 -12.47 41.96 3.15
N HIS A 532 -11.23 41.48 3.16
CA HIS A 532 -10.79 40.38 2.30
C HIS A 532 -11.12 38.99 2.87
N GLU A 533 -10.98 38.81 4.18
CA GLU A 533 -11.15 37.51 4.84
C GLU A 533 -12.44 37.39 5.64
N GLY A 534 -13.17 38.47 5.92
CA GLY A 534 -14.31 38.41 6.85
C GLY A 534 -13.88 38.12 8.29
N VAL A 535 -12.61 38.35 8.64
CA VAL A 535 -12.03 38.02 9.94
C VAL A 535 -11.54 39.29 10.62
N VAL A 536 -12.04 39.57 11.83
CA VAL A 536 -11.57 40.68 12.66
C VAL A 536 -10.36 40.23 13.47
N LEU A 537 -9.20 40.83 13.22
CA LEU A 537 -7.98 40.64 14.00
C LEU A 537 -8.01 41.47 15.29
N ASP A 538 -7.50 40.92 16.39
CA ASP A 538 -7.34 41.63 17.66
C ASP A 538 -5.93 42.22 17.77
N ALA A 539 -5.82 43.54 17.59
CA ALA A 539 -4.55 44.27 17.65
C ALA A 539 -3.76 44.01 18.94
N SER A 540 -4.45 43.79 20.07
CA SER A 540 -3.79 43.55 21.37
C SER A 540 -3.12 42.17 21.46
N LYS A 541 -3.54 41.23 20.61
CA LYS A 541 -3.01 39.86 20.55
C LYS A 541 -2.02 39.65 19.41
N MET A 542 -1.82 40.66 18.55
CA MET A 542 -0.86 40.60 17.45
C MET A 542 0.58 40.65 17.97
N SER A 543 1.09 39.48 18.36
CA SER A 543 2.47 39.31 18.81
C SER A 543 3.14 38.17 18.03
N TYR A 544 4.39 38.37 17.65
CA TYR A 544 5.13 37.38 16.89
C TYR A 544 5.42 36.16 17.75
N ASN A 545 4.82 35.02 17.41
CA ASN A 545 5.00 33.74 18.09
C ASN A 545 5.07 32.60 17.06
N VAL A 546 6.29 32.15 16.76
CA VAL A 546 6.57 31.18 15.70
C VAL A 546 5.90 29.83 15.94
N GLY A 547 5.92 29.33 17.17
CA GLY A 547 5.38 28.01 17.52
C GLY A 547 3.87 27.99 17.52
N GLN A 548 3.23 29.01 18.12
CA GLN A 548 1.78 29.16 18.05
C GLN A 548 1.33 29.25 16.58
N ARG A 549 2.00 30.08 15.77
CA ARG A 549 1.72 30.19 14.34
C ARG A 549 1.85 28.84 13.62
N THR A 550 2.90 28.06 13.94
CA THR A 550 3.14 26.74 13.34
C THR A 550 2.03 25.75 13.69
N VAL A 551 1.60 25.73 14.95
CA VAL A 551 0.49 24.90 15.43
C VAL A 551 -0.82 25.26 14.75
N MET A 552 -1.16 26.56 14.68
CA MET A 552 -2.39 27.02 14.02
C MET A 552 -2.39 26.66 12.54
N LYS A 553 -1.24 26.82 11.85
CA LYS A 553 -1.08 26.38 10.45
C LYS A 553 -1.26 24.86 10.31
N ALA A 554 -0.73 24.08 11.24
CA ALA A 554 -0.85 22.62 11.20
C ALA A 554 -2.30 22.16 11.39
N LEU A 555 -3.03 22.72 12.35
CA LEU A 555 -4.46 22.43 12.55
C LEU A 555 -5.27 22.79 11.30
N LEU A 556 -5.05 24.00 10.77
CA LEU A 556 -5.72 24.52 9.58
C LEU A 556 -5.55 23.58 8.35
N ASN A 557 -4.37 23.00 8.18
CA ASN A 557 -4.07 22.17 7.00
C ASN A 557 -4.40 20.67 7.17
N SER A 558 -4.55 20.17 8.40
CA SER A 558 -4.60 18.72 8.66
C SER A 558 -6.01 18.10 8.67
N LEU A 559 -7.05 18.92 8.78
CA LEU A 559 -8.44 18.45 8.97
C LEU A 559 -8.93 17.57 7.81
N TRP A 560 -8.86 18.06 6.57
CA TRP A 560 -9.42 17.35 5.42
C TRP A 560 -8.73 16.01 5.16
N GLY A 561 -7.40 15.95 5.36
CA GLY A 561 -6.64 14.71 5.19
C GLY A 561 -7.09 13.62 6.16
N LYS A 562 -7.57 14.01 7.36
CA LYS A 562 -8.14 13.06 8.32
C LYS A 562 -9.48 12.51 7.86
N LEU A 563 -10.32 13.32 7.21
CA LEU A 563 -11.60 12.87 6.62
C LEU A 563 -11.39 11.87 5.48
N ALA A 564 -10.26 11.96 4.77
CA ALA A 564 -9.87 11.09 3.66
C ALA A 564 -9.25 9.73 4.08
N GLN A 565 -9.04 9.48 5.38
CA GLN A 565 -8.27 8.33 5.87
C GLN A 565 -8.80 6.99 5.29
N ASN A 566 -7.88 6.13 4.83
CA ASN A 566 -8.19 4.82 4.25
C ASN A 566 -8.84 3.87 5.27
N GLU A 567 -9.85 3.12 4.83
CA GLU A 567 -10.56 2.07 5.59
C GLU A 567 -9.72 0.81 5.78
N ASP A 568 -8.98 0.44 4.74
CA ASP A 568 -8.00 -0.64 4.76
C ASP A 568 -6.73 -0.23 5.51
N VAL A 569 -6.85 -0.09 6.83
CA VAL A 569 -5.68 0.12 7.70
C VAL A 569 -5.12 -1.24 8.06
N THR A 570 -3.85 -1.46 7.70
CA THR A 570 -3.06 -2.56 8.23
C THR A 570 -2.89 -2.38 9.74
N VAL A 571 -3.35 -3.35 10.51
CA VAL A 571 -3.23 -3.41 11.96
C VAL A 571 -2.10 -4.36 12.30
N VAL A 572 -1.27 -3.93 13.25
CA VAL A 572 -0.25 -4.79 13.86
C VAL A 572 -0.75 -5.15 15.25
N SER A 573 -0.85 -6.44 15.55
CA SER A 573 -1.23 -6.93 16.87
C SER A 573 -0.17 -7.88 17.41
N PHE A 574 -0.04 -7.89 18.73
CA PHE A 574 0.77 -8.85 19.46
C PHE A 574 -0.19 -9.79 20.20
N LEU A 575 0.05 -11.08 20.08
CA LEU A 575 -0.82 -12.14 20.61
C LEU A 575 0.00 -13.00 21.58
N GLU A 576 -0.58 -13.30 22.74
CA GLU A 576 0.07 -14.06 23.82
C GLU A 576 -0.32 -15.54 23.83
N SER A 577 -1.35 -15.93 23.06
CA SER A 577 -1.84 -17.30 23.01
C SER A 577 -2.03 -17.82 21.60
N MET A 578 -1.93 -19.15 21.46
CA MET A 578 -2.26 -19.83 20.21
C MET A 578 -3.75 -19.71 19.89
N ASP A 579 -4.62 -19.62 20.90
CA ASP A 579 -6.07 -19.49 20.72
C ASP A 579 -6.43 -18.15 20.06
N ASP A 580 -5.83 -17.04 20.50
CA ASP A 580 -6.03 -15.71 19.89
C ASP A 580 -5.53 -15.69 18.44
N LEU A 581 -4.41 -16.37 18.18
CA LEU A 581 -3.87 -16.50 16.82
C LEU A 581 -4.80 -17.33 15.93
N LEU A 582 -5.34 -18.44 16.44
CA LEU A 582 -6.29 -19.27 15.72
C LEU A 582 -7.61 -18.52 15.47
N GLU A 583 -8.10 -17.76 16.43
CA GLU A 583 -9.28 -16.92 16.26
C GLU A 583 -9.07 -15.90 15.13
N LEU A 584 -7.95 -15.17 15.16
CA LEU A 584 -7.62 -14.17 14.14
C LEU A 584 -7.42 -14.79 12.74
N VAL A 585 -6.77 -15.94 12.65
CA VAL A 585 -6.53 -16.63 11.37
C VAL A 585 -7.81 -17.26 10.81
N ASN A 586 -8.74 -17.66 11.68
CA ASN A 586 -10.03 -18.23 11.26
C ASN A 586 -11.11 -17.15 11.00
N ASP A 587 -10.89 -15.89 11.38
CA ASP A 587 -11.79 -14.78 11.07
C ASP A 587 -11.80 -14.51 9.56
N ARG A 588 -12.93 -14.85 8.92
CA ARG A 588 -13.14 -14.66 7.47
C ARG A 588 -13.18 -13.19 7.04
N THR A 589 -13.31 -12.26 7.98
CA THR A 589 -13.29 -10.81 7.76
C THR A 589 -11.90 -10.20 7.88
N VAL A 590 -10.88 -11.02 8.17
CA VAL A 590 -9.50 -10.58 8.36
C VAL A 590 -8.57 -11.33 7.39
N GLU A 591 -7.73 -10.58 6.70
CA GLU A 591 -6.60 -11.09 5.93
C GLU A 591 -5.32 -10.87 6.74
N VAL A 592 -4.73 -11.96 7.25
CA VAL A 592 -3.41 -11.94 7.88
C VAL A 592 -2.35 -11.91 6.77
N THR A 593 -1.58 -10.83 6.74
CA THR A 593 -0.53 -10.57 5.74
C THR A 593 0.87 -10.96 6.20
N SER A 594 1.14 -10.93 7.51
CA SER A 594 2.38 -11.43 8.09
C SER A 594 2.16 -12.00 9.50
N LEU A 595 2.99 -12.97 9.88
CA LEU A 595 3.06 -13.55 11.22
C LEU A 595 4.54 -13.77 11.56
N ASP A 596 5.01 -13.18 12.65
CA ASP A 596 6.38 -13.28 13.15
C ASP A 596 6.36 -13.59 14.64
N PHE A 597 7.19 -14.50 15.13
CA PHE A 597 7.33 -14.74 16.58
C PHE A 597 8.42 -13.83 17.15
N ILE A 598 8.08 -12.99 18.12
CA ILE A 598 9.04 -12.10 18.79
C ILE A 598 9.75 -12.85 19.93
N SER A 599 9.01 -13.74 20.59
CA SER A 599 9.50 -14.67 21.60
C SER A 599 8.70 -15.97 21.50
N ASP A 600 9.04 -16.96 22.31
CA ASP A 600 8.34 -18.26 22.35
C ASP A 600 6.85 -18.11 22.70
N ASP A 601 6.48 -17.03 23.40
CA ASP A 601 5.12 -16.79 23.91
C ASP A 601 4.40 -15.63 23.22
N VAL A 602 5.05 -14.88 22.31
CA VAL A 602 4.46 -13.67 21.70
C VAL A 602 4.59 -13.67 20.19
N ALA A 603 3.45 -13.70 19.51
CA ALA A 603 3.34 -13.58 18.06
C ALA A 603 2.98 -12.15 17.65
N ARG A 604 3.70 -11.58 16.71
CA ARG A 604 3.33 -10.38 15.96
C ARG A 604 2.57 -10.78 14.71
N THR A 605 1.37 -10.26 14.55
CA THR A 605 0.59 -10.38 13.32
C THR A 605 0.45 -9.03 12.64
N THR A 606 0.54 -9.02 11.32
CA THR A 606 0.14 -7.89 10.49
C THR A 606 -1.09 -8.31 9.71
N HIS A 607 -2.22 -7.68 9.94
CA HIS A 607 -3.48 -8.09 9.34
C HIS A 607 -4.31 -6.89 8.90
N ARG A 608 -5.29 -7.13 8.03
CA ARG A 608 -6.22 -6.11 7.52
C ARG A 608 -7.62 -6.69 7.50
N LYS A 609 -8.62 -5.86 7.80
CA LYS A 609 -10.02 -6.29 7.62
C LYS A 609 -10.35 -6.25 6.13
N THR A 610 -10.84 -7.35 5.58
CA THR A 610 -11.20 -7.50 4.16
C THR A 610 -12.56 -6.88 3.83
N ALA A 611 -13.38 -6.61 4.85
CA ALA A 611 -14.57 -5.75 4.77
C ALA A 611 -14.93 -5.24 6.17
N SER A 612 -14.85 -3.93 6.41
CA SER A 612 -15.49 -3.36 7.61
C SER A 612 -16.98 -3.26 7.32
N LEU A 613 -17.83 -4.03 7.99
CA LEU A 613 -19.29 -3.83 7.91
C LEU A 613 -19.73 -2.56 8.66
N THR A 614 -18.85 -2.01 9.50
CA THR A 614 -19.17 -0.88 10.35
C THR A 614 -18.64 0.43 9.75
N PRO A 615 -19.52 1.40 9.51
CA PRO A 615 -19.12 2.75 9.11
C PRO A 615 -18.24 3.39 10.19
N LEU A 616 -17.11 3.99 9.81
CA LEU A 616 -16.23 4.67 10.76
C LEU A 616 -16.67 6.12 10.97
N PRO A 617 -17.02 6.54 12.20
CA PRO A 617 -17.66 7.83 12.45
C PRO A 617 -16.74 9.04 12.25
N ASN A 618 -15.43 8.82 12.05
CA ASN A 618 -14.40 9.85 11.99
C ASN A 618 -13.95 10.19 10.57
N ARG A 619 -14.71 9.79 9.55
CA ARG A 619 -14.29 9.85 8.15
C ARG A 619 -15.45 10.28 7.26
N ASN A 620 -15.12 10.97 6.18
CA ASN A 620 -16.08 11.28 5.13
C ASN A 620 -15.33 11.50 3.82
N VAL A 621 -15.16 10.42 3.05
CA VAL A 621 -14.40 10.42 1.80
C VAL A 621 -15.06 11.30 0.73
N ILE A 622 -16.38 11.48 0.78
CA ILE A 622 -17.13 12.32 -0.16
C ILE A 622 -16.75 13.78 0.04
N ILE A 623 -16.82 14.29 1.28
CA ILE A 623 -16.40 15.67 1.59
C ILE A 623 -14.92 15.88 1.23
N ALA A 624 -14.05 14.92 1.56
CA ALA A 624 -12.64 15.01 1.19
C ALA A 624 -12.43 15.05 -0.33
N SER A 625 -13.22 14.30 -1.09
CA SER A 625 -13.19 14.32 -2.56
C SER A 625 -13.54 15.72 -3.09
N PHE A 626 -14.57 16.37 -2.54
CA PHE A 626 -14.92 17.76 -2.86
C PHE A 626 -13.79 18.74 -2.51
N VAL A 627 -13.14 18.61 -1.34
CA VAL A 627 -12.02 19.49 -0.96
C VAL A 627 -10.89 19.41 -2.00
N THR A 628 -10.51 18.21 -2.40
CA THR A 628 -9.43 18.03 -3.40
C THR A 628 -9.87 18.45 -4.81
N ALA A 629 -11.13 18.21 -5.18
CA ALA A 629 -11.70 18.64 -6.46
C ALA A 629 -11.67 20.16 -6.61
N TYR A 630 -12.18 20.91 -5.61
CA TYR A 630 -12.11 22.37 -5.63
C TYR A 630 -10.67 22.87 -5.72
N ALA A 631 -9.73 22.27 -4.98
CA ALA A 631 -8.32 22.65 -5.06
C ALA A 631 -7.74 22.45 -6.48
N ARG A 632 -8.05 21.32 -7.14
CA ARG A 632 -7.63 21.06 -8.53
C ARG A 632 -8.25 22.06 -9.51
N LEU A 633 -9.51 22.43 -9.31
CA LEU A 633 -10.23 23.36 -10.17
C LEU A 633 -9.70 24.79 -10.03
N GLU A 634 -9.40 25.24 -8.81
CA GLU A 634 -8.77 26.55 -8.58
C GLU A 634 -7.40 26.65 -9.27
N LEU A 635 -6.54 25.63 -9.13
CA LEU A 635 -5.27 25.61 -9.86
C LEU A 635 -5.51 25.63 -11.38
N LEU A 636 -6.48 24.86 -11.88
CA LEU A 636 -6.80 24.80 -13.31
C LEU A 636 -7.18 26.17 -13.89
N GLU A 637 -7.90 27.04 -13.17
CA GLU A 637 -8.21 28.39 -13.66
C GLU A 637 -6.94 29.20 -13.97
N TYR A 638 -5.92 29.11 -13.11
CA TYR A 638 -4.63 29.76 -13.34
C TYR A 638 -3.90 29.17 -14.55
N LEU A 639 -3.94 27.84 -14.70
CA LEU A 639 -3.32 27.16 -15.86
C LEU A 639 -4.02 27.56 -17.17
N LEU A 640 -5.35 27.60 -17.20
CA LEU A 640 -6.11 28.01 -18.38
C LEU A 640 -5.83 29.46 -18.77
N LYS A 641 -5.70 30.36 -17.79
CA LYS A 641 -5.31 31.76 -18.03
C LYS A 641 -3.92 31.85 -18.69
N LEU A 642 -2.95 31.11 -18.14
CA LEU A 642 -1.56 31.15 -18.60
C LEU A 642 -1.34 30.43 -19.93
N GLY A 643 -2.05 29.33 -20.21
CA GLY A 643 -1.92 28.58 -21.45
C GLY A 643 -0.52 27.98 -21.61
N GLU A 644 0.07 28.14 -22.80
CA GLU A 644 1.40 27.60 -23.15
C GLU A 644 2.55 28.23 -22.35
N ASN A 645 2.32 29.37 -21.68
CA ASN A 645 3.33 29.99 -20.82
C ASN A 645 3.63 29.19 -19.54
N VAL A 646 2.84 28.16 -19.22
CA VAL A 646 3.10 27.31 -18.05
C VAL A 646 4.32 26.43 -18.30
N LEU A 647 5.29 26.46 -17.39
CA LEU A 647 6.44 25.57 -17.38
C LEU A 647 6.19 24.33 -16.51
N TYR A 648 5.63 24.52 -15.32
CA TYR A 648 5.43 23.46 -14.34
C TYR A 648 4.32 23.80 -13.34
N TYR A 649 3.65 22.79 -12.79
CA TYR A 649 2.69 22.98 -11.70
C TYR A 649 2.71 21.81 -10.72
N ASP A 650 2.52 22.09 -9.42
CA ASP A 650 2.37 21.08 -8.36
C ASP A 650 1.38 21.55 -7.29
N THR A 651 0.18 20.96 -7.31
CA THR A 651 -0.90 21.07 -6.31
C THR A 651 -1.44 22.47 -6.08
N ASP A 652 -0.63 23.37 -5.54
CA ASP A 652 -0.91 24.76 -5.19
C ASP A 652 0.06 25.75 -5.85
N SER A 653 1.04 25.27 -6.62
CA SER A 653 2.08 26.12 -7.19
C SER A 653 2.18 26.02 -8.71
N VAL A 654 2.66 27.10 -9.35
CA VAL A 654 2.86 27.22 -10.79
C VAL A 654 4.16 27.99 -11.10
N ILE A 655 4.95 27.46 -12.04
CA ILE A 655 6.08 28.14 -12.66
C ILE A 655 5.66 28.47 -14.10
N PHE A 656 5.81 29.72 -14.52
CA PHE A 656 5.32 30.19 -15.82
C PHE A 656 6.15 31.35 -16.36
N ILE A 657 6.13 31.54 -17.68
CA ILE A 657 6.72 32.68 -18.38
C ILE A 657 5.77 33.87 -18.29
N GLU A 658 6.21 34.98 -17.70
CA GLU A 658 5.37 36.17 -17.58
C GLU A 658 5.42 37.01 -18.86
N ASP A 659 4.28 37.09 -19.55
CA ASP A 659 4.08 37.97 -20.71
C ASP A 659 2.95 38.95 -20.43
N ARG A 660 3.31 40.12 -19.92
CA ARG A 660 2.36 41.19 -19.60
C ARG A 660 1.71 41.80 -20.84
N ALA A 661 2.40 41.80 -21.99
CA ALA A 661 1.89 42.39 -23.22
C ALA A 661 0.69 41.59 -23.75
N ASN A 662 0.72 40.26 -23.61
CA ASN A 662 -0.34 39.36 -24.05
C ASN A 662 -1.30 38.92 -22.91
N GLY A 663 -1.24 39.57 -21.75
CA GLY A 663 -2.11 39.27 -20.60
C GLY A 663 -1.83 37.93 -19.90
N LYS A 664 -0.68 37.30 -20.15
CA LYS A 664 -0.23 36.05 -19.53
C LYS A 664 0.59 36.33 -18.27
N PHE A 665 -0.08 36.87 -17.26
CA PHE A 665 0.49 37.15 -15.95
C PHE A 665 -0.51 36.86 -14.83
N LEU A 666 0.00 36.68 -13.62
CA LEU A 666 -0.79 36.50 -12.40
C LEU A 666 -0.52 37.64 -11.42
N GLU A 667 -1.53 38.04 -10.66
CA GLU A 667 -1.39 39.05 -9.62
C GLU A 667 -1.03 38.38 -8.29
N THR A 668 -0.13 39.01 -7.53
CA THR A 668 0.26 38.54 -6.21
C THR A 668 -0.55 39.21 -5.10
N GLY A 669 -0.69 38.54 -3.96
CA GLY A 669 -1.38 39.04 -2.79
C GLY A 669 -1.07 38.24 -1.53
N GLU A 670 -1.57 38.69 -0.38
CA GLU A 670 -1.23 38.12 0.94
C GLU A 670 -2.42 37.36 1.59
N TYR A 671 -3.57 37.29 0.91
CA TYR A 671 -4.81 36.70 1.42
C TYR A 671 -5.05 35.28 0.91
N LEU A 672 -5.94 34.53 1.57
CA LEU A 672 -6.29 33.15 1.20
C LEU A 672 -6.68 33.04 -0.27
N GLY A 673 -6.10 32.05 -0.94
CA GLY A 673 -6.40 31.73 -2.34
C GLY A 673 -5.73 32.65 -3.37
N GLN A 674 -5.06 33.72 -2.93
CA GLN A 674 -4.23 34.55 -3.81
C GLN A 674 -2.88 33.90 -4.07
N MET A 675 -2.18 34.37 -5.11
CA MET A 675 -0.83 33.92 -5.43
C MET A 675 0.21 34.69 -4.62
N THR A 676 1.20 33.99 -4.10
CA THR A 676 2.39 34.56 -3.46
C THR A 676 3.62 34.21 -4.26
N ASP A 677 4.56 35.16 -4.33
CA ASP A 677 5.85 34.94 -4.99
C ASP A 677 6.77 34.08 -4.11
N GLU A 678 7.01 32.86 -4.57
CA GLU A 678 7.78 31.85 -3.87
C GLU A 678 9.29 32.20 -3.85
N LEU A 679 9.77 32.99 -4.81
CA LEU A 679 11.16 33.49 -4.82
C LEU A 679 11.39 34.44 -3.63
N ILE A 680 10.40 35.28 -3.34
CA ILE A 680 10.43 36.21 -2.18
C ILE A 680 10.28 35.44 -0.86
N GLU A 681 9.33 34.50 -0.77
CA GLU A 681 9.12 33.71 0.47
C GLU A 681 10.35 32.88 0.86
N LYS A 682 11.06 32.32 -0.12
CA LYS A 682 12.32 31.57 0.12
C LYS A 682 13.49 32.45 0.54
N LYS A 683 13.28 33.76 0.71
CA LYS A 683 14.31 34.77 1.02
C LYS A 683 15.42 34.80 -0.02
N THR A 684 15.12 34.41 -1.26
CA THR A 684 16.03 34.71 -2.37
C THR A 684 15.93 36.22 -2.62
N SER A 685 17.05 36.86 -2.97
CA SER A 685 17.00 38.25 -3.47
C SER A 685 16.82 38.27 -5.01
N ALA A 686 16.57 37.11 -5.59
CA ALA A 686 16.19 36.95 -6.98
C ALA A 686 14.78 37.49 -7.23
N LYS A 687 14.58 37.97 -8.46
CA LYS A 687 13.32 38.53 -8.96
C LYS A 687 12.62 37.60 -9.95
N TRP A 688 13.37 36.80 -10.71
CA TRP A 688 12.82 35.86 -11.69
C TRP A 688 13.75 34.66 -11.91
N ILE A 689 13.24 33.68 -12.65
CA ILE A 689 13.94 32.49 -13.12
C ILE A 689 14.46 32.74 -14.54
N GLU A 690 15.76 32.50 -14.75
CA GLU A 690 16.41 32.59 -16.07
C GLU A 690 16.38 31.24 -16.80
N GLN A 691 16.59 30.14 -16.09
CA GLN A 691 16.61 28.80 -16.68
C GLN A 691 15.81 27.82 -15.83
N PHE A 692 15.10 26.91 -16.48
CA PHE A 692 14.29 25.87 -15.84
C PHE A 692 14.45 24.55 -16.58
N CYS A 693 14.51 23.44 -15.84
CA CYS A 693 14.41 22.10 -16.41
C CYS A 693 13.63 21.15 -15.50
N SER A 694 12.97 20.15 -16.08
CA SER A 694 12.27 19.11 -15.34
C SER A 694 12.42 17.75 -16.00
N ALA A 695 12.91 16.78 -15.23
CA ALA A 695 12.94 15.37 -15.61
C ALA A 695 11.62 14.63 -15.31
N GLY A 696 10.63 15.33 -14.74
CA GLY A 696 9.32 14.77 -14.44
C GLY A 696 8.65 15.36 -13.20
N PRO A 697 7.46 14.85 -12.83
CA PRO A 697 6.71 15.33 -11.66
C PRO A 697 7.53 15.24 -10.37
N LYS A 698 7.66 16.37 -9.67
CA LYS A 698 8.44 16.56 -8.42
C LYS A 698 9.95 16.37 -8.58
N SER A 699 10.44 16.48 -9.82
CA SER A 699 11.85 16.42 -10.17
C SER A 699 12.18 17.54 -11.16
N TYR A 700 12.60 18.70 -10.65
CA TYR A 700 12.88 19.89 -11.43
C TYR A 700 14.00 20.73 -10.81
N SER A 701 14.63 21.57 -11.62
CA SER A 701 15.67 22.49 -11.21
C SER A 701 15.52 23.83 -11.91
N TYR A 702 15.95 24.91 -11.26
CA TYR A 702 15.97 26.23 -11.86
C TYR A 702 17.15 27.08 -11.40
N ARG A 703 17.57 27.99 -12.28
CA ARG A 703 18.52 29.07 -11.99
C ARG A 703 17.81 30.40 -12.03
N THR A 704 18.04 31.20 -10.99
CA THR A 704 17.47 32.53 -10.87
C THR A 704 18.28 33.57 -11.65
N ASN A 705 17.79 34.80 -11.74
CA ASN A 705 18.60 35.92 -12.21
C ASN A 705 19.76 36.22 -11.25
N ILE A 706 20.86 36.73 -11.81
CA ILE A 706 21.97 37.23 -10.98
C ILE A 706 21.49 38.43 -10.16
N TYR A 707 21.76 38.42 -8.86
CA TYR A 707 21.42 39.51 -7.94
C TYR A 707 22.60 39.86 -7.02
N THR A 708 22.57 41.06 -6.45
CA THR A 708 23.58 41.52 -5.49
C THR A 708 23.18 41.11 -4.07
N ARG A 709 24.08 40.41 -3.38
CA ARG A 709 23.98 40.09 -1.96
C ARG A 709 24.96 40.93 -1.17
N TYR A 710 24.46 41.60 -0.15
CA TYR A 710 25.28 42.30 0.84
C TYR A 710 25.73 41.31 1.91
N ASN A 711 27.03 41.18 2.08
CA ASN A 711 27.65 40.37 3.13
C ASN A 711 27.61 41.10 4.48
N ASP A 712 27.82 40.36 5.58
CA ASP A 712 27.80 40.91 6.95
C ASP A 712 28.86 42.01 7.16
N ASP A 713 29.92 42.03 6.34
CA ASP A 713 30.99 43.04 6.33
C ASP A 713 30.67 44.28 5.46
N GLY A 714 29.48 44.33 4.85
CA GLY A 714 29.05 45.38 3.94
C GLY A 714 29.56 45.22 2.50
N SER A 715 30.32 44.18 2.18
CA SER A 715 30.78 43.92 0.81
C SER A 715 29.65 43.40 -0.10
N GLU A 716 29.72 43.74 -1.39
CA GLU A 716 28.78 43.27 -2.40
C GLU A 716 29.31 42.02 -3.10
N SER A 717 28.47 41.00 -3.22
CA SER A 717 28.75 39.81 -4.02
C SER A 717 27.63 39.54 -5.01
N LYS A 718 27.97 39.24 -6.27
CA LYS A 718 27.00 38.75 -7.24
C LYS A 718 26.72 37.28 -6.96
N GLN A 719 25.45 36.93 -6.77
CA GLN A 719 25.00 35.56 -6.60
C GLN A 719 23.95 35.18 -7.62
N GLN A 720 23.91 33.90 -7.94
CA GLN A 720 22.86 33.26 -8.71
C GLN A 720 22.43 32.03 -7.92
N ASP A 721 21.16 31.95 -7.55
CA ASP A 721 20.65 30.78 -6.86
C ASP A 721 20.37 29.66 -7.87
N GLU A 722 20.88 28.47 -7.55
CA GLU A 722 20.55 27.21 -8.21
C GLU A 722 19.74 26.35 -7.24
N ILE A 723 18.50 26.02 -7.62
CA ILE A 723 17.56 25.29 -6.78
C ILE A 723 17.19 23.98 -7.46
N VAL A 724 17.50 22.87 -6.78
CA VAL A 724 17.24 21.51 -7.22
C VAL A 724 16.18 20.89 -6.33
N HIS A 725 15.13 20.31 -6.93
CA HIS A 725 14.12 19.50 -6.26
C HIS A 725 14.04 18.14 -6.95
N VAL A 726 14.37 17.05 -6.24
CA VAL A 726 14.29 15.70 -6.81
C VAL A 726 13.57 14.77 -5.83
N LYS A 727 12.47 14.17 -6.28
CA LYS A 727 11.68 13.23 -5.49
C LYS A 727 12.51 12.00 -5.12
N GLY A 728 12.53 11.67 -3.83
CA GLY A 728 13.14 10.44 -3.31
C GLY A 728 14.59 10.57 -2.83
N PHE A 729 15.20 11.76 -2.96
CA PHE A 729 16.59 12.00 -2.54
C PHE A 729 16.68 13.04 -1.44
N SER A 730 17.54 12.81 -0.44
CA SER A 730 17.92 13.83 0.53
C SER A 730 19.09 14.63 -0.02
N LEU A 731 18.86 15.89 -0.41
CA LEU A 731 19.87 16.81 -0.95
C LEU A 731 20.81 17.34 0.14
N LYS A 732 21.64 16.46 0.69
CA LYS A 732 22.65 16.79 1.71
C LYS A 732 24.02 16.24 1.32
N GLY A 733 25.08 16.90 1.78
CA GLY A 733 26.46 16.42 1.62
C GLY A 733 26.82 16.17 0.16
N ALA A 734 27.36 14.98 -0.11
CA ALA A 734 27.84 14.56 -1.44
C ALA A 734 26.73 14.55 -2.51
N VAL A 735 25.48 14.22 -2.15
CA VAL A 735 24.34 14.17 -3.09
C VAL A 735 24.07 15.53 -3.72
N LYS A 736 24.21 16.62 -2.96
CA LYS A 736 24.02 18.00 -3.44
C LYS A 736 25.08 18.41 -4.49
N LYS A 737 26.25 17.75 -4.50
CA LYS A 737 27.29 17.98 -5.50
C LYS A 737 27.07 17.20 -6.81
N LEU A 738 26.28 16.13 -6.76
CA LEU A 738 25.97 15.28 -7.92
C LEU A 738 24.68 15.71 -8.62
N LEU A 739 23.67 16.08 -7.84
CA LEU A 739 22.39 16.60 -8.35
C LEU A 739 22.46 18.12 -8.42
N THR A 740 22.81 18.63 -9.60
CA THR A 740 22.89 20.05 -9.96
C THR A 740 21.87 20.37 -11.05
N PHE A 741 21.69 21.65 -11.38
CA PHE A 741 20.90 22.04 -12.55
C PHE A 741 21.43 21.40 -13.83
N ASP A 742 22.74 21.45 -14.06
CA ASP A 742 23.33 20.91 -15.29
C ASP A 742 23.15 19.40 -15.38
N SER A 743 23.29 18.65 -14.28
CA SER A 743 23.08 17.19 -14.33
C SER A 743 21.63 16.80 -14.58
N ILE A 744 20.65 17.57 -14.06
CA ILE A 744 19.24 17.37 -14.39
C ILE A 744 18.94 17.77 -15.83
N ARG A 745 19.51 18.88 -16.32
CA ARG A 745 19.38 19.30 -17.73
C ARG A 745 19.92 18.23 -18.66
N GLU A 746 21.10 17.68 -18.38
CA GLU A 746 21.68 16.58 -19.17
C GLU A 746 20.76 15.35 -19.22
N CYS A 747 20.07 15.00 -18.12
CA CYS A 747 19.07 13.93 -18.14
C CYS A 747 17.81 14.25 -18.95
N VAL A 748 17.49 15.53 -19.15
CA VAL A 748 16.38 15.96 -20.01
C VAL A 748 16.81 15.92 -21.49
N GLU A 749 18.04 16.32 -21.78
CA GLU A 749 18.62 16.34 -23.13
C GLU A 749 18.98 14.93 -23.64
N ASP A 750 19.50 14.06 -22.77
CA ASP A 750 19.85 12.67 -23.07
C ASP A 750 19.06 11.69 -22.17
N PRO A 751 18.03 11.01 -22.73
CA PRO A 751 17.24 10.01 -22.00
C PRO A 751 18.04 8.82 -21.47
N ASN A 752 19.25 8.56 -21.97
CA ASN A 752 20.10 7.46 -21.54
C ASN A 752 21.07 7.84 -20.41
N LYS A 753 21.15 9.13 -20.04
CA LYS A 753 22.04 9.61 -19.00
C LYS A 753 21.62 9.08 -17.64
N GLU A 754 22.51 8.36 -16.96
CA GLU A 754 22.33 7.91 -15.59
C GLU A 754 23.23 8.68 -14.60
N ILE A 755 22.68 9.04 -13.45
CA ILE A 755 23.42 9.63 -12.32
C ILE A 755 23.42 8.60 -11.19
N GLU A 756 24.60 8.11 -10.83
CA GLU A 756 24.78 7.17 -9.72
C GLU A 756 24.94 7.92 -8.39
N ILE A 757 24.19 7.51 -7.37
CA ILE A 757 24.22 8.12 -6.04
C ILE A 757 24.42 7.04 -4.99
N THR A 758 25.55 7.08 -4.30
CA THR A 758 25.87 6.14 -3.21
C THR A 758 25.58 6.78 -1.86
N TYR A 759 24.71 6.16 -1.06
CA TYR A 759 24.50 6.54 0.33
C TYR A 759 25.44 5.74 1.24
N ARG A 760 26.18 6.42 2.13
CA ARG A 760 26.77 5.77 3.31
C ARG A 760 25.70 5.75 4.40
N GLU A 761 24.88 4.71 4.41
CA GLU A 761 23.99 4.47 5.53
C GLU A 761 24.78 3.80 6.67
N PHE A 762 24.55 4.22 7.92
CA PHE A 762 24.88 3.41 9.09
C PHE A 762 23.92 2.21 9.12
N VAL A 763 24.21 1.22 8.29
CA VAL A 763 23.54 -0.08 8.29
C VAL A 763 24.30 -0.95 9.27
N ARG A 764 23.60 -1.54 10.25
CA ARG A 764 24.08 -2.76 10.92
C ARG A 764 24.47 -3.74 9.82
N GLU A 765 25.76 -4.06 9.72
CA GLU A 765 26.36 -4.90 8.67
C GLU A 765 25.36 -5.75 7.88
N ASN A 766 25.06 -5.28 6.69
CA ASN A 766 24.74 -6.11 5.53
C ASN A 766 25.11 -5.28 4.30
N THR A 767 26.23 -5.64 3.70
CA THR A 767 26.72 -5.11 2.43
C THR A 767 25.73 -5.47 1.31
N GLN A 768 25.11 -4.48 0.68
CA GLN A 768 24.48 -4.64 -0.64
C GLN A 768 24.82 -3.44 -1.52
N SER A 769 25.38 -3.72 -2.70
CA SER A 769 25.43 -2.80 -3.84
C SER A 769 24.15 -2.93 -4.67
N ILE A 770 23.66 -1.81 -5.19
CA ILE A 770 22.49 -1.75 -6.07
C ILE A 770 22.95 -1.29 -7.45
N SER A 771 22.93 -2.20 -8.44
CA SER A 771 22.83 -1.85 -9.86
C SER A 771 21.40 -2.10 -10.34
N LYS A 772 20.92 -1.25 -11.25
CA LYS A 772 19.63 -1.42 -11.93
C LYS A 772 19.72 -2.57 -12.95
N ASN A 773 18.91 -3.59 -12.72
CA ASN A 773 18.29 -4.50 -13.68
C ASN A 773 19.01 -4.82 -15.00
N LYS A 774 19.67 -5.98 -15.04
CA LYS A 774 19.21 -7.08 -15.88
C LYS A 774 18.93 -8.28 -14.97
N GLN A 775 17.71 -8.82 -15.00
CA GLN A 775 17.46 -10.17 -14.48
C GLN A 775 18.27 -11.14 -15.34
N ASN A 776 19.44 -11.54 -14.88
CA ASN A 776 20.07 -12.75 -15.39
C ASN A 776 19.61 -13.88 -14.47
N ASP A 777 18.56 -14.60 -14.87
CA ASP A 777 18.42 -15.97 -14.41
C ASP A 777 19.63 -16.74 -14.95
N HIS A 778 20.35 -17.43 -14.09
CA HIS A 778 21.41 -18.32 -14.56
C HIS A 778 20.74 -19.64 -14.99
N CYS A 779 20.51 -19.86 -16.30
CA CYS A 779 20.42 -21.25 -16.81
C CYS A 779 21.86 -21.78 -16.78
N MET A 780 22.10 -22.76 -15.92
CA MET A 780 23.34 -23.51 -15.95
C MET A 780 23.12 -24.71 -16.87
N HIS A 781 23.85 -24.77 -17.97
CA HIS A 781 23.89 -25.98 -18.78
C HIS A 781 24.79 -27.00 -18.08
N ASN A 782 24.25 -28.19 -17.83
CA ASN A 782 24.97 -29.38 -17.32
C ASN A 782 25.53 -29.27 -15.90
N VAL A 783 24.76 -28.73 -14.94
CA VAL A 783 25.10 -28.82 -13.51
C VAL A 783 24.00 -29.57 -12.76
N THR A 784 24.28 -30.84 -12.44
CA THR A 784 23.45 -31.70 -11.58
C THR A 784 23.76 -31.36 -10.12
N ILE A 785 22.75 -30.94 -9.36
CA ILE A 785 22.90 -30.65 -7.91
C ILE A 785 22.31 -31.82 -7.13
N PRO A 786 23.14 -32.70 -6.55
CA PRO A 786 22.69 -33.95 -5.93
C PRO A 786 21.92 -33.72 -4.63
N LEU A 787 20.95 -34.58 -4.37
CA LEU A 787 20.23 -34.70 -3.11
C LEU A 787 21.12 -35.38 -2.07
N GLN A 788 21.15 -34.82 -0.87
CA GLN A 788 21.99 -35.32 0.23
C GLN A 788 21.26 -36.40 1.04
N HIS A 789 21.74 -37.65 1.00
CA HIS A 789 21.25 -38.76 1.80
C HIS A 789 21.75 -38.65 3.26
N PRO A 790 20.94 -39.04 4.27
CA PRO A 790 19.53 -39.43 4.20
C PRO A 790 18.59 -38.21 4.11
N PHE A 791 17.45 -38.36 3.46
CA PHE A 791 16.46 -37.30 3.34
C PHE A 791 15.02 -37.80 3.29
N VAL A 792 14.07 -36.91 3.57
CA VAL A 792 12.66 -37.12 3.25
C VAL A 792 12.27 -36.11 2.18
N MET A 793 11.70 -36.59 1.08
CA MET A 793 11.28 -35.77 -0.05
C MET A 793 9.82 -36.06 -0.38
N THR A 794 9.02 -34.99 -0.41
CA THR A 794 7.62 -35.06 -0.86
C THR A 794 7.54 -34.73 -2.35
N ILE A 795 7.00 -35.63 -3.15
CA ILE A 795 6.72 -35.46 -4.58
C ILE A 795 5.21 -35.32 -4.76
N CYS A 796 4.75 -34.14 -5.19
CA CYS A 796 3.33 -33.80 -5.22
C CYS A 796 2.86 -33.35 -6.61
N GLY A 797 1.69 -33.85 -7.04
CA GLY A 797 1.04 -33.46 -8.29
C GLY A 797 -0.22 -34.27 -8.59
N PRO A 798 -1.13 -33.78 -9.44
CA PRO A 798 -2.39 -34.49 -9.76
C PRO A 798 -2.15 -35.81 -10.51
N THR A 799 -3.19 -36.62 -10.66
CA THR A 799 -3.14 -37.85 -11.48
C THR A 799 -2.67 -37.53 -12.90
N GLN A 800 -1.84 -38.39 -13.49
CA GLN A 800 -1.19 -38.20 -14.80
C GLN A 800 -0.22 -37.01 -14.91
N SER A 801 0.23 -36.39 -13.80
CA SER A 801 1.20 -35.29 -13.85
C SER A 801 2.65 -35.69 -14.16
N GLY A 802 2.93 -36.98 -14.40
CA GLY A 802 4.28 -37.46 -14.70
C GLY A 802 5.13 -37.90 -13.50
N LYS A 803 4.57 -37.94 -12.27
CA LYS A 803 5.31 -38.29 -11.03
C LYS A 803 6.09 -39.60 -11.12
N THR A 804 5.42 -40.69 -11.50
CA THR A 804 6.01 -42.02 -11.56
C THR A 804 7.16 -42.08 -12.57
N HIS A 805 6.99 -41.44 -13.73
CA HIS A 805 8.03 -41.37 -14.77
C HIS A 805 9.27 -40.60 -14.28
N LEU A 806 9.08 -39.43 -13.66
CA LEU A 806 10.19 -38.66 -13.07
C LEU A 806 10.91 -39.46 -11.97
N LEU A 807 10.16 -40.19 -11.13
CA LEU A 807 10.74 -41.01 -10.07
C LEU A 807 11.63 -42.13 -10.64
N ILE A 808 11.25 -42.70 -11.78
CA ILE A 808 12.07 -43.70 -12.47
C ILE A 808 13.30 -43.08 -13.10
N ASP A 809 13.17 -41.92 -13.72
CA ASP A 809 14.33 -41.21 -14.26
C ASP A 809 15.31 -40.85 -13.14
N ILE A 810 14.81 -40.53 -11.93
CA ILE A 810 15.65 -40.35 -10.74
C ILE A 810 16.34 -41.66 -10.35
N ILE A 811 15.63 -42.81 -10.35
CA ILE A 811 16.23 -44.12 -10.03
C ILE A 811 17.28 -44.54 -11.07
N LYS A 812 17.02 -44.31 -12.35
CA LYS A 812 17.97 -44.59 -13.45
C LYS A 812 19.22 -43.72 -13.36
N ASN A 813 19.13 -42.51 -12.80
CA ASN A 813 20.25 -41.60 -12.62
C ASN A 813 20.72 -41.50 -11.15
N ILE A 814 20.42 -42.51 -10.32
CA ILE A 814 20.60 -42.44 -8.87
C ILE A 814 22.04 -42.18 -8.42
N ASN A 815 23.03 -42.68 -9.17
CA ASN A 815 24.46 -42.51 -8.90
C ASN A 815 24.90 -41.04 -8.98
N GLU A 816 24.22 -40.23 -9.79
CA GLU A 816 24.52 -38.80 -9.97
C GLU A 816 23.60 -37.90 -9.15
N LEU A 817 22.40 -38.38 -8.81
CA LEU A 817 21.35 -37.57 -8.19
C LEU A 817 21.28 -37.70 -6.67
N ILE A 818 21.79 -38.77 -6.06
CA ILE A 818 21.74 -38.97 -4.62
C ILE A 818 23.13 -39.30 -4.08
N VAL A 819 23.58 -38.52 -3.09
CA VAL A 819 24.92 -38.64 -2.49
C VAL A 819 24.81 -38.69 -0.96
N PRO A 820 25.41 -39.68 -0.27
CA PRO A 820 25.92 -40.93 -0.83
C PRO A 820 24.82 -41.78 -1.49
N THR A 821 25.17 -42.54 -2.52
CA THR A 821 24.19 -43.29 -3.32
C THR A 821 23.60 -44.50 -2.56
N PRO A 822 22.28 -44.72 -2.59
CA PRO A 822 21.63 -45.90 -2.03
C PRO A 822 22.03 -47.21 -2.72
N ASP A 823 22.28 -48.27 -1.94
CA ASP A 823 22.57 -49.62 -2.44
C ASP A 823 21.33 -50.52 -2.59
N LYS A 824 20.23 -50.15 -1.93
CA LYS A 824 18.96 -50.90 -1.99
C LYS A 824 17.76 -49.99 -2.23
N LEU A 825 16.82 -50.45 -3.06
CA LEU A 825 15.52 -49.82 -3.30
C LEU A 825 14.42 -50.68 -2.69
N LEU A 826 13.61 -50.09 -1.81
CA LEU A 826 12.40 -50.71 -1.28
C LEU A 826 11.18 -49.89 -1.72
N TYR A 827 10.29 -50.49 -2.50
CA TYR A 827 9.16 -49.81 -3.13
C TYR A 827 7.84 -50.33 -2.57
N LEU A 828 7.13 -49.50 -1.80
CA LEU A 828 5.82 -49.82 -1.24
C LEU A 828 4.74 -49.21 -2.13
N TYR A 829 3.79 -50.04 -2.57
CA TYR A 829 2.76 -49.65 -3.53
C TYR A 829 1.39 -50.24 -3.20
N THR A 830 0.33 -49.64 -3.75
CA THR A 830 -1.05 -50.11 -3.62
C THR A 830 -1.64 -50.70 -4.90
N ALA A 831 -1.00 -50.52 -6.06
CA ALA A 831 -1.43 -51.11 -7.32
C ALA A 831 -0.20 -51.54 -8.14
N GLU A 832 -0.18 -52.80 -8.62
CA GLU A 832 0.92 -53.30 -9.44
C GLU A 832 0.97 -52.59 -10.79
N GLN A 833 2.16 -52.12 -11.20
CA GLN A 833 2.37 -51.38 -12.43
C GLN A 833 3.41 -52.09 -13.31
N PRO A 834 3.24 -52.13 -14.65
CA PRO A 834 4.21 -52.73 -15.57
C PRO A 834 5.64 -52.21 -15.40
N ILE A 835 5.74 -51.00 -14.87
CA ILE A 835 6.96 -50.23 -14.67
C ILE A 835 7.90 -50.80 -13.59
N TYR A 836 7.40 -51.67 -12.72
CA TYR A 836 8.23 -52.37 -11.73
C TYR A 836 9.17 -53.39 -12.38
N GLY A 837 8.73 -54.00 -13.49
CA GLY A 837 9.57 -54.83 -14.34
C GLY A 837 10.75 -54.04 -14.91
N GLU A 838 10.51 -52.83 -15.43
CA GLU A 838 11.56 -51.97 -15.98
C GLU A 838 12.65 -51.59 -14.95
N ILE A 839 12.25 -51.34 -13.70
CA ILE A 839 13.19 -51.04 -12.61
C ILE A 839 14.02 -52.30 -12.28
N THR A 840 13.37 -53.47 -12.24
CA THR A 840 14.05 -54.75 -11.96
C THR A 840 15.06 -55.08 -13.04
N ASP A 841 14.66 -54.93 -14.31
CA ASP A 841 15.53 -55.14 -15.47
C ASP A 841 16.69 -54.16 -15.50
N TYR A 842 16.45 -52.88 -15.15
CA TYR A 842 17.50 -51.86 -15.03
C TYR A 842 18.53 -52.23 -13.96
N VAL A 843 18.08 -52.62 -12.76
CA VAL A 843 18.96 -53.01 -11.65
C VAL A 843 19.76 -54.26 -12.01
N ALA A 844 19.14 -55.25 -12.66
CA ALA A 844 19.82 -56.46 -13.12
C ALA A 844 20.87 -56.17 -14.21
N ALA A 845 20.53 -55.32 -15.19
CA ALA A 845 21.41 -54.98 -16.30
C ALA A 845 22.59 -54.07 -15.90
N ASN A 846 22.48 -53.33 -14.79
CA ASN A 846 23.51 -52.37 -14.33
C ASN A 846 24.13 -52.77 -12.98
N HIS A 847 24.02 -54.03 -12.58
CA HIS A 847 24.52 -54.51 -11.28
C HIS A 847 26.03 -54.31 -11.08
N GLU A 848 26.82 -54.21 -12.16
CA GLU A 848 28.28 -53.96 -12.11
C GLU A 848 28.64 -52.45 -12.10
N THR A 849 27.77 -51.58 -12.62
CA THR A 849 28.04 -50.15 -12.84
C THR A 849 27.25 -49.22 -11.90
N SER A 850 26.15 -49.70 -11.32
CA SER A 850 25.29 -48.96 -10.40
C SER A 850 25.55 -49.31 -8.95
N ALA A 851 25.49 -48.33 -8.06
CA ALA A 851 25.54 -48.58 -6.62
C ALA A 851 24.29 -49.31 -6.11
N LEU A 852 23.16 -49.14 -6.80
CA LEU A 852 21.88 -49.81 -6.50
C LEU A 852 21.92 -51.27 -6.98
N LYS A 853 22.10 -52.20 -6.04
CA LYS A 853 22.31 -53.64 -6.32
C LYS A 853 21.05 -54.49 -6.17
N HIS A 854 20.12 -54.02 -5.34
CA HIS A 854 18.92 -54.78 -5.00
C HIS A 854 17.68 -53.89 -5.04
N CYS A 855 16.58 -54.42 -5.57
CA CYS A 855 15.26 -53.80 -5.50
C CYS A 855 14.23 -54.80 -4.98
N GLU A 856 13.37 -54.35 -4.07
CA GLU A 856 12.26 -55.12 -3.52
C GLU A 856 10.97 -54.33 -3.61
N PHE A 857 9.88 -55.01 -3.98
CA PHE A 857 8.55 -54.43 -4.16
C PHE A 857 7.61 -55.04 -3.12
N TYR A 858 6.92 -54.19 -2.37
CA TYR A 858 6.05 -54.56 -1.26
C TYR A 858 4.60 -54.15 -1.53
N ASP A 859 3.72 -55.15 -1.71
CA ASP A 859 2.29 -54.95 -1.96
C ASP A 859 1.56 -54.61 -0.65
N CYS A 860 1.30 -53.32 -0.44
CA CYS A 860 0.63 -52.83 0.77
C CYS A 860 -0.86 -53.17 0.81
N VAL A 861 -1.50 -53.50 -0.31
CA VAL A 861 -2.92 -53.90 -0.30
C VAL A 861 -3.06 -55.31 0.27
N ARG A 862 -2.16 -56.22 -0.11
CA ARG A 862 -2.17 -57.60 0.40
C ARG A 862 -1.58 -57.74 1.80
N LEU A 863 -0.52 -56.98 2.10
CA LEU A 863 0.29 -57.19 3.31
C LEU A 863 0.10 -56.08 4.37
N GLY A 864 -0.63 -55.00 4.05
CA GLY A 864 -0.78 -53.83 4.91
C GLY A 864 0.39 -52.85 4.80
N ILE A 865 0.31 -51.70 5.48
CA ILE A 865 1.45 -50.78 5.60
C ILE A 865 2.37 -51.31 6.71
N PRO A 866 3.61 -51.72 6.41
CA PRO A 866 4.44 -52.41 7.37
C PRO A 866 4.96 -51.45 8.46
N THR A 867 5.25 -52.02 9.62
CA THR A 867 6.03 -51.32 10.66
C THR A 867 7.52 -51.38 10.33
N ILE A 868 8.33 -50.55 10.99
CA ILE A 868 9.78 -50.55 10.78
C ILE A 868 10.43 -51.90 11.08
N GLU A 869 9.90 -52.65 12.05
CA GLU A 869 10.39 -53.99 12.43
C GLU A 869 10.21 -55.00 11.29
N HIS A 870 9.13 -54.89 10.52
CA HIS A 870 8.84 -55.77 9.39
C HIS A 870 9.74 -55.49 8.18
N ILE A 871 10.08 -54.21 7.93
CA ILE A 871 10.96 -53.86 6.80
C ILE A 871 12.44 -53.88 7.16
N ARG A 872 12.82 -53.90 8.44
CA ARG A 872 14.24 -53.91 8.87
C ARG A 872 15.08 -55.04 8.22
N PRO A 873 14.59 -56.28 8.05
CA PRO A 873 15.31 -57.33 7.32
C PRO A 873 15.48 -57.04 5.82
N LEU A 874 14.66 -56.15 5.28
CA LEU A 874 14.61 -55.74 3.88
C LEU A 874 15.48 -54.50 3.60
N LEU A 875 16.12 -53.89 4.61
CA LEU A 875 16.97 -52.70 4.41
C LEU A 875 18.42 -53.09 4.07
N GLY A 876 19.06 -52.30 3.20
CA GLY A 876 20.49 -52.32 2.91
C GLY A 876 21.30 -51.33 3.76
N GLU A 877 22.55 -51.07 3.39
CA GLU A 877 23.44 -50.13 4.12
C GLU A 877 22.95 -48.68 4.00
N ARG A 878 22.44 -48.31 2.81
CA ARG A 878 21.75 -47.08 2.43
C ARG A 878 20.54 -47.49 1.60
N THR A 879 19.33 -47.29 2.12
CA THR A 879 18.12 -47.68 1.41
C THR A 879 17.35 -46.47 0.91
N LEU A 880 16.88 -46.53 -0.34
CA LEU A 880 15.87 -45.64 -0.89
C LEU A 880 14.50 -46.30 -0.70
N LEU A 881 13.66 -45.70 0.13
CA LEU A 881 12.29 -46.12 0.39
C LEU A 881 11.32 -45.27 -0.45
N VAL A 882 10.52 -45.91 -1.29
CA VAL A 882 9.47 -45.23 -2.06
C VAL A 882 8.11 -45.59 -1.47
N LEU A 883 7.33 -44.57 -1.13
CA LEU A 883 5.96 -44.67 -0.63
C LEU A 883 5.04 -44.12 -1.72
N ASP A 884 4.56 -44.99 -2.62
CA ASP A 884 3.77 -44.59 -3.79
C ASP A 884 2.27 -44.75 -3.58
N ASP A 885 1.54 -43.63 -3.59
CA ASP A 885 0.07 -43.53 -3.44
C ASP A 885 -0.51 -44.33 -2.26
N LEU A 886 0.26 -44.43 -1.16
CA LEU A 886 -0.16 -45.15 0.04
C LEU A 886 -1.18 -44.37 0.89
N MET A 887 -1.45 -43.10 0.56
CA MET A 887 -2.27 -42.22 1.39
C MET A 887 -3.72 -42.67 1.52
N VAL A 888 -4.38 -42.96 0.40
CA VAL A 888 -5.79 -43.37 0.38
C VAL A 888 -5.97 -44.65 1.20
N PHE A 889 -5.02 -45.57 1.07
CA PHE A 889 -4.98 -46.81 1.82
C PHE A 889 -4.66 -46.59 3.31
N ALA A 890 -3.68 -45.75 3.64
CA ALA A 890 -3.33 -45.43 5.03
C ALA A 890 -4.51 -44.82 5.79
N MET A 891 -5.33 -43.99 5.14
CA MET A 891 -6.49 -43.35 5.75
C MET A 891 -7.64 -44.32 6.07
N SER A 892 -7.58 -45.59 5.61
CA SER A 892 -8.59 -46.60 5.94
C SER A 892 -8.49 -47.13 7.37
N SER A 893 -7.37 -46.92 8.06
CA SER A 893 -7.18 -47.36 9.44
C SER A 893 -6.28 -46.41 10.25
N LYS A 894 -6.50 -46.33 11.57
CA LYS A 894 -5.62 -45.53 12.45
C LYS A 894 -4.18 -46.04 12.48
N GLU A 895 -4.02 -47.36 12.39
CA GLU A 895 -2.72 -48.04 12.35
C GLU A 895 -1.95 -47.74 11.06
N GLY A 896 -2.64 -47.71 9.91
CA GLY A 896 -2.03 -47.35 8.63
C GLY A 896 -1.48 -45.92 8.60
N ILE A 897 -2.22 -44.94 9.14
CA ILE A 897 -1.75 -43.55 9.30
C ILE A 897 -0.52 -43.49 10.21
N GLU A 898 -0.51 -44.26 11.30
CA GLU A 898 0.58 -44.26 12.27
C GLU A 898 1.85 -44.88 11.69
N ASN A 899 1.73 -46.04 11.03
CA ASN A 899 2.84 -46.71 10.36
C ASN A 899 3.42 -45.83 9.25
N LEU A 900 2.58 -45.22 8.42
CA LEU A 900 3.02 -44.33 7.34
C LEU A 900 3.76 -43.09 7.88
N ASN A 901 3.22 -42.44 8.93
CA ASN A 901 3.88 -41.29 9.53
C ASN A 901 5.20 -41.67 10.21
N ASN A 902 5.28 -42.82 10.88
CA ASN A 902 6.52 -43.28 11.51
C ASN A 902 7.62 -43.56 10.47
N LEU A 903 7.27 -44.23 9.36
CA LEU A 903 8.19 -44.51 8.25
C LEU A 903 8.75 -43.25 7.57
N ALA A 904 7.96 -42.17 7.50
CA ALA A 904 8.35 -40.91 6.84
C ALA A 904 8.88 -39.83 7.80
N THR A 905 8.95 -40.08 9.12
CA THR A 905 9.43 -39.10 10.10
C THR A 905 10.41 -39.72 11.09
N ARG A 906 9.93 -40.45 12.09
CA ARG A 906 10.74 -40.94 13.21
C ARG A 906 11.77 -41.98 12.75
N ASP A 907 11.36 -42.94 11.93
CA ASP A 907 12.21 -44.08 11.57
C ASP A 907 13.22 -43.71 10.47
N SER A 908 12.90 -42.76 9.60
CA SER A 908 13.78 -42.26 8.54
C SER A 908 14.97 -41.44 9.04
N HIS A 909 14.90 -40.83 10.22
CA HIS A 909 16.02 -40.07 10.81
C HIS A 909 16.97 -40.94 11.65
N HIS A 910 16.50 -42.09 12.14
CA HIS A 910 17.28 -43.01 12.97
C HIS A 910 17.91 -44.17 12.18
N LEU A 911 17.54 -44.31 10.91
CA LEU A 911 18.05 -45.31 9.98
C LEU A 911 18.57 -44.59 8.73
N ASN A 912 19.55 -45.17 8.03
CA ASN A 912 20.20 -44.58 6.86
C ASN A 912 19.30 -44.66 5.61
N LEU A 913 18.16 -43.95 5.66
CA LEU A 913 17.05 -44.05 4.72
C LEU A 913 16.82 -42.73 4.00
N SER A 914 16.70 -42.79 2.67
CA SER A 914 16.07 -41.72 1.91
C SER A 914 14.64 -42.11 1.55
N VAL A 915 13.67 -41.23 1.76
CA VAL A 915 12.25 -41.52 1.57
C VAL A 915 11.67 -40.62 0.48
N PHE A 916 11.15 -41.23 -0.59
CA PHE A 916 10.25 -40.56 -1.53
C PHE A 916 8.81 -40.80 -1.13
N PHE A 917 8.12 -39.73 -0.74
CA PHE A 917 6.70 -39.75 -0.45
C PHE A 917 5.93 -39.14 -1.63
N VAL A 918 5.24 -39.99 -2.41
CA VAL A 918 4.51 -39.57 -3.60
C VAL A 918 3.04 -39.37 -3.26
N CYS A 919 2.51 -38.17 -3.48
CA CYS A 919 1.14 -37.81 -3.12
C CYS A 919 0.46 -36.90 -4.16
N GLN A 920 -0.87 -36.81 -4.07
CA GLN A 920 -1.66 -36.02 -5.02
C GLN A 920 -1.86 -34.55 -4.60
N THR A 921 -1.74 -34.23 -3.30
CA THR A 921 -1.90 -32.88 -2.74
C THR A 921 -1.07 -32.71 -1.47
N LEU A 922 -0.72 -31.48 -1.09
CA LEU A 922 -0.05 -31.17 0.19
C LEU A 922 -1.01 -30.83 1.35
N ASN A 923 -2.33 -30.76 1.09
CA ASN A 923 -3.30 -30.25 2.06
C ASN A 923 -4.02 -31.37 2.82
N PHE A 924 -3.32 -31.98 3.78
CA PHE A 924 -3.84 -33.07 4.59
C PHE A 924 -4.64 -32.54 5.78
N GLY A 925 -5.94 -32.84 5.85
CA GLY A 925 -6.82 -32.44 6.97
C GLY A 925 -6.56 -33.15 8.32
N ASN A 926 -5.52 -33.99 8.42
CA ASN A 926 -5.18 -34.76 9.62
C ASN A 926 -3.81 -34.32 10.17
N GLY A 927 -3.78 -33.91 11.45
CA GLY A 927 -2.60 -33.37 12.12
C GLY A 927 -1.36 -34.28 12.09
N LYS A 928 -1.54 -35.61 12.09
CA LYS A 928 -0.42 -36.59 11.99
C LYS A 928 0.20 -36.71 10.59
N LEU A 929 -0.49 -36.30 9.52
CA LEU A 929 0.08 -36.28 8.17
C LEU A 929 0.70 -34.90 7.84
N ARG A 930 0.29 -33.85 8.55
CA ARG A 930 0.90 -32.52 8.48
C ARG A 930 2.36 -32.53 8.96
N SER A 931 2.72 -33.36 9.94
CA SER A 931 4.11 -33.53 10.42
C SER A 931 5.04 -34.04 9.32
N MET A 932 4.60 -34.99 8.49
CA MET A 932 5.40 -35.52 7.37
C MET A 932 5.78 -34.43 6.37
N ARG A 933 4.83 -33.53 6.05
CA ARG A 933 5.10 -32.36 5.21
C ARG A 933 6.10 -31.41 5.86
N MET A 934 5.96 -31.11 7.14
CA MET A 934 6.85 -30.18 7.85
C MET A 934 8.28 -30.71 7.98
N ASN A 935 8.45 -32.03 8.01
CA ASN A 935 9.73 -32.71 8.16
C ASN A 935 10.41 -33.07 6.82
N SER A 936 9.77 -32.79 5.67
CA SER A 936 10.38 -33.03 4.36
C SER A 936 11.49 -32.03 4.09
N MET A 937 12.70 -32.55 3.84
CA MET A 937 13.86 -31.76 3.46
C MET A 937 13.75 -31.22 2.04
N TYR A 938 13.07 -31.96 1.15
CA TYR A 938 12.86 -31.56 -0.24
C TYR A 938 11.36 -31.62 -0.61
N HIS A 939 10.89 -30.63 -1.37
CA HIS A 939 9.54 -30.64 -1.95
C HIS A 939 9.62 -30.49 -3.46
N LEU A 940 9.17 -31.48 -4.21
CA LEU A 940 9.09 -31.42 -5.66
C LEU A 940 7.64 -31.39 -6.10
N LEU A 941 7.26 -30.27 -6.71
CA LEU A 941 5.87 -29.93 -6.99
C LEU A 941 5.66 -29.80 -8.49
N PHE A 942 4.79 -30.62 -9.04
CA PHE A 942 4.38 -30.55 -10.44
C PHE A 942 3.37 -29.42 -10.65
N ASN A 943 3.38 -28.83 -11.84
CA ASN A 943 2.33 -27.88 -12.21
C ASN A 943 0.98 -28.59 -12.30
N ASN A 944 -0.06 -27.94 -11.78
CA ASN A 944 -1.44 -28.30 -12.03
C ASN A 944 -2.11 -27.15 -12.79
N HIS A 945 -2.59 -27.41 -14.01
CA HIS A 945 -3.26 -26.42 -14.86
C HIS A 945 -4.52 -25.80 -14.24
N THR A 946 -5.04 -26.39 -13.16
CA THR A 946 -6.24 -25.93 -12.44
C THR A 946 -5.99 -25.41 -11.03
N ASP A 947 -4.84 -25.71 -10.40
CA ASP A 947 -4.57 -25.35 -8.99
C ASP A 947 -3.07 -25.13 -8.66
N THR A 948 -2.61 -23.89 -8.67
CA THR A 948 -1.22 -23.50 -8.34
C THR A 948 -0.95 -23.38 -6.83
N ARG A 949 -1.95 -23.69 -5.99
CA ARG A 949 -1.93 -23.43 -4.54
C ARG A 949 -0.79 -24.10 -3.79
N ASP A 950 -0.40 -25.32 -4.16
CA ASP A 950 0.65 -26.05 -3.43
C ASP A 950 2.04 -25.41 -3.62
N ILE A 951 2.36 -24.97 -4.86
CA ILE A 951 3.59 -24.20 -5.16
C ILE A 951 3.54 -22.84 -4.46
N GLU A 952 2.41 -22.14 -4.52
CA GLU A 952 2.24 -20.86 -3.84
C GLU A 952 2.38 -21.00 -2.32
N LEU A 953 1.80 -22.03 -1.72
CA LEU A 953 1.83 -22.29 -0.28
C LEU A 953 3.26 -22.53 0.21
N ILE A 954 4.00 -23.45 -0.44
CA ILE A 954 5.38 -23.75 -0.05
C ILE A 954 6.30 -22.55 -0.32
N ALA A 955 6.11 -21.85 -1.44
CA ALA A 955 6.92 -20.68 -1.76
C ALA A 955 6.68 -19.52 -0.78
N ARG A 956 5.43 -19.24 -0.41
CA ARG A 956 5.10 -18.23 0.60
C ARG A 956 5.65 -18.59 1.99
N ASN A 957 5.53 -19.87 2.40
CA ASN A 957 6.09 -20.34 3.67
C ASN A 957 7.62 -20.23 3.73
N LYS A 958 8.30 -20.23 2.58
CA LYS A 958 9.75 -20.02 2.45
C LYS A 958 10.12 -18.55 2.17
N GLY A 959 9.18 -17.60 2.30
CA GLY A 959 9.44 -16.17 2.16
C GLY A 959 9.64 -15.67 0.71
N ILE A 960 9.25 -16.46 -0.29
CA ILE A 960 9.42 -16.12 -1.71
C ILE A 960 8.34 -15.13 -2.14
N ARG A 961 8.72 -14.05 -2.83
CA ARG A 961 7.80 -12.99 -3.25
C ARG A 961 6.90 -13.42 -4.41
N LEU A 962 5.69 -12.87 -4.44
CA LEU A 962 4.68 -13.09 -5.50
C LEU A 962 5.19 -12.97 -6.95
N PRO A 963 6.04 -12.01 -7.33
CA PRO A 963 6.59 -11.95 -8.69
C PRO A 963 7.47 -13.16 -9.04
N THR A 964 8.32 -13.59 -8.12
CA THR A 964 9.16 -14.79 -8.30
C THR A 964 8.30 -16.06 -8.33
N ILE A 965 7.26 -16.13 -7.50
CA ILE A 965 6.28 -17.23 -7.52
C ILE A 965 5.59 -17.30 -8.89
N ARG A 966 5.09 -16.16 -9.41
CA ARG A 966 4.47 -16.11 -10.74
C ARG A 966 5.41 -16.55 -11.86
N LYS A 967 6.70 -16.21 -11.73
CA LYS A 967 7.74 -16.62 -12.68
C LYS A 967 7.97 -18.13 -12.65
N ILE A 968 8.14 -18.71 -11.46
CA ILE A 968 8.23 -20.16 -11.26
C ILE A 968 7.01 -20.85 -11.88
N LEU A 969 5.80 -20.37 -11.58
CA LEU A 969 4.57 -20.94 -12.13
C LEU A 969 4.50 -20.85 -13.66
N ALA A 970 4.95 -19.74 -14.24
CA ALA A 970 5.00 -19.58 -15.69
C ALA A 970 6.04 -20.51 -16.34
N ASP A 971 7.22 -20.68 -15.73
CA ASP A 971 8.30 -21.52 -16.28
C ASP A 971 7.98 -23.01 -16.17
N VAL A 972 7.45 -23.44 -15.03
CA VAL A 972 6.95 -24.80 -14.83
C VAL A 972 5.77 -25.07 -15.78
N GLY A 973 4.92 -24.08 -16.06
CA GLY A 973 3.80 -24.20 -17.00
C GLY A 973 4.16 -24.27 -18.48
N LYS A 974 5.40 -23.95 -18.88
CA LYS A 974 5.86 -24.05 -20.27
C LYS A 974 6.18 -25.48 -20.72
N LYS A 975 6.44 -26.39 -19.78
CA LYS A 975 6.84 -27.77 -20.06
C LYS A 975 5.68 -28.74 -19.77
N GLN A 976 5.45 -29.68 -20.68
CA GLN A 976 4.61 -30.84 -20.41
C GLN A 976 5.26 -31.63 -19.28
N TYR A 977 4.57 -31.80 -18.14
CA TYR A 977 5.10 -32.36 -16.88
C TYR A 977 6.15 -31.50 -16.15
N GLY A 978 6.12 -30.18 -16.32
CA GLY A 978 7.00 -29.28 -15.57
C GLY A 978 6.82 -29.40 -14.06
N TYR A 979 7.94 -29.34 -13.33
CA TYR A 979 7.99 -29.38 -11.87
C TYR A 979 9.02 -28.39 -11.31
N VAL A 980 8.90 -28.03 -10.04
CA VAL A 980 9.87 -27.23 -9.28
C VAL A 980 10.28 -27.94 -8.00
N LEU A 981 11.57 -27.89 -7.67
CA LEU A 981 12.15 -28.38 -6.43
C LEU A 981 12.39 -27.20 -5.47
N PHE A 982 11.85 -27.33 -4.26
CA PHE A 982 12.21 -26.53 -3.09
C PHE A 982 13.08 -27.36 -2.16
N ASP A 983 14.31 -26.92 -1.99
CA ASP A 983 15.34 -27.55 -1.19
C ASP A 983 15.43 -26.85 0.19
N GLY A 984 15.11 -27.60 1.23
CA GLY A 984 15.21 -27.20 2.63
C GLY A 984 16.41 -27.80 3.36
N CYS A 985 17.34 -28.45 2.65
CA CYS A 985 18.54 -29.01 3.27
C CYS A 985 19.41 -27.89 3.86
N PRO A 986 19.75 -27.93 5.17
CA PRO A 986 20.61 -26.93 5.78
C PRO A 986 22.00 -26.84 5.13
N HIS A 987 22.48 -27.94 4.54
CA HIS A 987 23.78 -28.03 3.89
C HIS A 987 23.76 -27.62 2.41
N SER A 988 22.58 -27.45 1.80
CA SER A 988 22.47 -26.94 0.42
C SER A 988 22.76 -25.43 0.37
N PRO A 989 23.58 -24.97 -0.60
CA PRO A 989 23.84 -23.54 -0.82
C PRO A 989 22.55 -22.73 -0.98
N ALA A 990 22.43 -21.59 -0.30
CA ALA A 990 21.21 -20.78 -0.27
C ALA A 990 20.73 -20.38 -1.68
N ASN A 991 21.67 -20.12 -2.58
CA ASN A 991 21.41 -19.70 -3.95
C ASN A 991 20.92 -20.83 -4.87
N THR A 992 20.89 -22.09 -4.47
CA THR A 992 20.43 -23.23 -5.29
C THR A 992 19.11 -23.84 -4.81
N ARG A 993 18.48 -23.22 -3.79
CA ARG A 993 17.39 -23.83 -3.03
C ARG A 993 16.04 -23.88 -3.74
N VAL A 994 15.87 -23.14 -4.83
CA VAL A 994 14.65 -23.16 -5.64
C VAL A 994 15.06 -23.36 -7.08
N ARG A 995 14.73 -24.51 -7.66
CA ARG A 995 15.19 -24.87 -9.01
C ARG A 995 14.23 -25.79 -9.77
N THR A 996 14.23 -25.70 -11.10
CA THR A 996 13.61 -26.69 -11.99
C THR A 996 14.68 -27.44 -12.77
N GLY A 997 14.39 -28.64 -13.27
CA GLY A 997 15.33 -29.44 -14.06
C GLY A 997 16.38 -30.09 -13.17
N ILE A 998 16.03 -31.19 -12.50
CA ILE A 998 16.95 -31.88 -11.58
C ILE A 998 17.66 -33.05 -12.24
N LEU A 999 17.18 -33.54 -13.38
CA LEU A 999 17.80 -34.67 -14.10
C LEU A 999 19.04 -34.20 -14.88
N PRO A 1000 20.06 -35.08 -15.09
CA PRO A 1000 21.29 -34.70 -15.78
C PRO A 1000 21.10 -34.23 -17.23
N ASN A 1001 20.00 -34.62 -17.88
CA ASN A 1001 19.64 -34.29 -19.26
C ASN A 1001 18.74 -33.05 -19.41
N GLU A 1002 18.47 -32.31 -18.32
CA GLU A 1002 17.63 -31.10 -18.33
C GLU A 1002 18.45 -29.81 -18.09
N CYS A 1003 18.05 -28.64 -18.65
CA CYS A 1003 18.61 -27.36 -18.16
C CYS A 1003 18.04 -27.07 -16.77
N THR A 1004 18.96 -26.99 -15.80
CA THR A 1004 18.70 -26.51 -14.44
C THR A 1004 18.49 -25.00 -14.46
N ILE A 1005 17.30 -24.54 -14.04
CA ILE A 1005 16.99 -23.12 -13.85
C ILE A 1005 16.89 -22.87 -12.34
N ILE A 1006 17.67 -21.91 -11.84
CA ILE A 1006 17.75 -21.56 -10.43
C ILE A 1006 17.11 -20.18 -10.19
N TYR A 1007 16.18 -20.10 -9.23
CA TYR A 1007 15.47 -18.87 -8.91
C TYR A 1007 16.11 -18.21 -7.68
N ASN A 1008 16.58 -16.97 -7.84
CA ASN A 1008 17.15 -16.20 -6.73
C ASN A 1008 16.05 -15.72 -5.77
N THR A 1009 16.11 -16.16 -4.51
CA THR A 1009 15.14 -15.83 -3.46
C THR A 1009 15.59 -14.72 -2.52
N GLU A 1010 16.84 -14.25 -2.62
CA GLU A 1010 17.38 -13.24 -1.69
C GLU A 1010 17.31 -11.83 -2.28
N LYS A 1011 16.40 -11.00 -1.73
CA LYS A 1011 16.63 -9.56 -1.55
C LYS A 1011 15.87 -9.04 -0.32
N GLN A 1012 16.66 -8.55 0.63
CA GLN A 1012 16.26 -7.86 1.86
C GLN A 1012 15.46 -6.58 1.55
N PHE A 1013 14.55 -6.22 2.44
CA PHE A 1013 13.63 -5.09 2.31
C PHE A 1013 14.35 -3.74 2.49
N VAL A 1014 13.92 -2.75 1.68
CA VAL A 1014 14.08 -1.30 1.92
C VAL A 1014 12.76 -0.77 2.47
#